data_AF-A0A5D6Y2K8-F1
#
_entry.id   AF-A0A5D6Y2K8-F1
#
_cell.length_a   1.000
_cell.length_b   1.000
_cell.length_c   1.000
_cell.angle_alpha   90.00
_cell.angle_beta   90.00
_cell.angle_gamma   90.00
#
_symmetry.space_group_name_H-M   'P 1'
#
loop_
_entity.id
_entity.type
_entity.pdbx_description
1 polymer ?
#
loop_
_entity_poly.entity_id
_entity_poly.type
_entity_poly.pdbx_seq_one_letter_code
_entity_poly.pdbx_strand_id
1 'polypeptide(L)'
;MARWSSVDLHTNAKCAYNPQEKVSVWRPVRTVEYRTVYDVAISHTKHPVDNMEATPPPGDASAEWLQQFDPRSQQHYYYNIVSGAVQWERPPDFVGGVDPNPETRGAVVIQSAFRGKRSRDAAAASRSESSCNIAQEEGGVDDSGGDCEDRGGRVDAGEEGNGVDNEENEDWQSLQDEGRAAGDGGDDGADYTISAGVEHGSSTNDGRHQQSEAESSAALSIQCAVRQRAANKAVETKRSHLRDITDPDVINRKIADLVRAMDEVQSEIQTRRLVSEQENDEFPHLRELLRSWTAALDALQDRILVLPNRGEHVKKIEFAGEKIVRAQELHDAMAEARSDCLALLRSIFLMNSYFLELDVRRVNDATAALQRWKQHELCALADPRIVKAVQLDDLHDVFAHAEAALRRAMGLTDFNAHATSAAGKRYEEWHAEASAALTSVRQMEQRLEHKIHLLHVVRLAQVEKRETALMETEDRESAQLEAQQRARVDQAEAYVAFLAKCREGWQKGLEKRQADLQTELAAEAARQDAVARKLALIERMHKRDLHRRSAAKLSIWEAVKEGLPVEIVRTMVFAEMQKARRLGYDFELRTARSDYGETLIQIACWWGHESADVSGWRCLVLALQHLVAFLLEEGAYVHDVDSHCNKFSLLHDVARRGHEQVVRACAVRVC
;
A
#
# COMPACT_ATOMS: atom_id res chain seq x y z
N MET A 1 62.02 -10.35 -7.84
CA MET A 1 61.36 -11.22 -8.84
C MET A 1 60.19 -10.40 -9.37
N ALA A 2 60.24 -9.81 -10.55
CA ALA A 2 60.20 -10.43 -11.89
C ALA A 2 58.82 -11.07 -12.16
N ARG A 3 58.03 -10.64 -13.16
CA ARG A 3 58.26 -9.67 -14.25
C ARG A 3 57.01 -8.83 -14.55
N TRP A 4 57.21 -7.58 -14.97
CA TRP A 4 56.27 -6.86 -15.82
C TRP A 4 56.53 -7.22 -17.30
N SER A 5 55.52 -7.06 -18.15
CA SER A 5 55.68 -6.83 -19.59
C SER A 5 54.57 -5.91 -20.08
N SER A 6 54.95 -4.69 -20.46
CA SER A 6 54.10 -3.71 -21.16
C SER A 6 54.13 -3.98 -22.68
N VAL A 7 53.55 -3.04 -23.46
CA VAL A 7 53.59 -2.92 -24.94
C VAL A 7 52.54 -3.81 -25.64
N ASP A 8 51.76 -3.33 -26.61
CA ASP A 8 51.92 -2.16 -27.50
C ASP A 8 50.66 -1.28 -27.65
N LEU A 9 50.83 -0.07 -28.17
CA LEU A 9 49.78 0.90 -28.47
C LEU A 9 50.01 1.43 -29.89
N HIS A 10 49.27 0.91 -30.88
CA HIS A 10 49.41 1.35 -32.28
C HIS A 10 48.05 1.66 -32.93
N THR A 11 47.93 2.90 -33.40
CA THR A 11 46.78 3.42 -34.12
C THR A 11 46.78 2.98 -35.59
N ASN A 12 45.62 2.60 -36.13
CA ASN A 12 45.30 2.98 -37.50
C ASN A 12 43.78 3.08 -37.72
N ALA A 13 43.37 4.05 -38.53
CA ALA A 13 41.96 4.28 -38.84
C ALA A 13 41.56 3.64 -40.17
N LYS A 14 40.29 3.27 -40.30
CA LYS A 14 39.58 3.31 -41.59
C LYS A 14 38.08 3.38 -41.40
N CYS A 15 37.49 4.51 -41.81
CA CYS A 15 36.06 4.60 -42.05
C CYS A 15 35.72 3.80 -43.32
N ALA A 16 34.67 2.98 -43.27
CA ALA A 16 34.19 2.20 -44.40
C ALA A 16 32.65 2.27 -44.45
N TYR A 17 32.13 3.31 -45.10
CA TYR A 17 30.73 3.41 -45.46
C TYR A 17 30.47 2.58 -46.72
N ASN A 18 29.52 1.64 -46.67
CA ASN A 18 28.93 1.04 -47.86
C ASN A 18 27.44 0.70 -47.57
N PRO A 19 26.47 1.25 -48.33
CA PRO A 19 25.04 1.01 -48.11
C PRO A 19 24.51 -0.23 -48.88
N GLN A 20 23.22 -0.52 -48.71
CA GLN A 20 22.46 -1.67 -49.27
C GLN A 20 22.76 -2.99 -48.53
N GLU A 21 21.83 -3.65 -47.84
CA GLU A 21 20.53 -4.10 -48.34
C GLU A 21 19.34 -4.08 -47.34
N LYS A 22 18.15 -3.93 -47.94
CA LYS A 22 16.80 -4.47 -47.60
C LYS A 22 16.47 -4.87 -46.16
N VAL A 23 15.48 -4.14 -45.63
CA VAL A 23 14.40 -4.54 -44.71
C VAL A 23 14.29 -6.05 -44.42
N SER A 24 14.38 -6.41 -43.15
CA SER A 24 13.86 -7.68 -42.62
C SER A 24 13.09 -7.44 -41.30
N VAL A 25 12.06 -8.25 -41.05
CA VAL A 25 11.07 -8.01 -39.98
C VAL A 25 11.62 -8.44 -38.62
N TRP A 26 11.69 -7.51 -37.67
CA TRP A 26 11.89 -7.84 -36.26
C TRP A 26 10.65 -8.55 -35.69
N ARG A 27 10.77 -9.85 -35.47
CA ARG A 27 9.83 -10.60 -34.63
C ARG A 27 10.17 -10.36 -33.16
N PRO A 28 9.19 -10.15 -32.27
CA PRO A 28 9.44 -10.21 -30.83
C PRO A 28 10.04 -11.55 -30.41
N VAL A 29 10.97 -11.51 -29.46
CA VAL A 29 11.54 -12.72 -28.84
C VAL A 29 10.47 -13.40 -27.99
N ARG A 30 10.48 -14.74 -27.97
CA ARG A 30 9.53 -15.54 -27.18
C ARG A 30 9.60 -15.18 -25.70
N THR A 31 8.46 -14.81 -25.12
CA THR A 31 8.27 -14.87 -23.66
C THR A 31 8.40 -16.32 -23.20
N VAL A 32 9.14 -16.54 -22.12
CA VAL A 32 9.22 -17.85 -21.46
C VAL A 32 8.14 -17.88 -20.39
N GLU A 33 7.06 -18.63 -20.64
CA GLU A 33 5.98 -18.82 -19.69
C GLU A 33 6.48 -19.63 -18.47
N TYR A 34 6.47 -19.02 -17.29
CA TYR A 34 6.67 -19.75 -16.03
C TYR A 34 5.42 -20.56 -15.70
N ARG A 35 5.39 -21.77 -16.24
CA ARG A 35 4.30 -22.73 -16.08
C ARG A 35 4.27 -23.29 -14.65
N THR A 36 3.51 -22.64 -13.76
CA THR A 36 3.28 -23.12 -12.39
C THR A 36 2.53 -24.45 -12.40
N VAL A 37 3.10 -25.47 -11.75
CA VAL A 37 2.54 -26.82 -11.69
C VAL A 37 1.67 -26.96 -10.44
N TYR A 38 0.37 -26.76 -10.57
CA TYR A 38 -0.64 -27.13 -9.58
C TYR A 38 -1.89 -27.64 -10.29
N ASP A 39 -1.88 -28.92 -10.66
CA ASP A 39 -3.01 -29.62 -11.26
C ASP A 39 -2.96 -31.10 -10.85
N VAL A 40 -3.51 -31.44 -9.68
CA VAL A 40 -3.71 -32.82 -9.22
C VAL A 40 -5.07 -32.95 -8.53
N ALA A 41 -5.98 -33.64 -9.22
CA ALA A 41 -7.15 -34.35 -8.69
C ALA A 41 -8.17 -33.58 -7.80
N ILE A 42 -9.17 -32.98 -8.45
CA ILE A 42 -10.57 -33.21 -8.04
C ILE A 42 -11.30 -33.86 -9.22
N SER A 43 -11.70 -35.13 -9.02
CA SER A 43 -12.43 -35.98 -9.96
C SER A 43 -13.35 -36.89 -9.16
N HIS A 44 -14.61 -37.16 -9.50
CA HIS A 44 -15.44 -36.70 -10.62
C HIS A 44 -16.91 -36.70 -10.19
N THR A 45 -17.74 -35.83 -10.77
CA THR A 45 -19.09 -36.21 -11.20
C THR A 45 -19.38 -35.58 -12.57
N LYS A 46 -19.61 -36.43 -13.57
CA LYS A 46 -20.14 -36.03 -14.89
C LYS A 46 -21.40 -36.86 -15.15
N HIS A 47 -22.52 -36.20 -15.40
CA HIS A 47 -23.61 -36.75 -16.19
C HIS A 47 -23.95 -35.76 -17.33
N PRO A 48 -24.60 -36.22 -18.42
CA PRO A 48 -24.39 -35.60 -19.72
C PRO A 48 -25.10 -34.26 -19.92
N VAL A 49 -24.51 -33.42 -20.76
CA VAL A 49 -25.22 -32.36 -21.47
C VAL A 49 -26.05 -32.97 -22.59
N ASP A 50 -27.35 -32.72 -22.57
CA ASP A 50 -28.13 -32.58 -23.80
C ASP A 50 -28.18 -31.10 -24.19
N ASN A 51 -28.17 -30.83 -25.49
CA ASN A 51 -27.81 -29.53 -26.02
C ASN A 51 -29.05 -28.70 -26.41
N MET A 52 -29.22 -27.50 -25.85
CA MET A 52 -30.16 -26.53 -26.42
C MET A 52 -29.63 -25.10 -26.33
N GLU A 53 -29.60 -24.47 -27.51
CA GLU A 53 -28.96 -23.20 -27.82
C GLU A 53 -29.85 -22.01 -27.40
N ALA A 54 -29.31 -21.11 -26.56
CA ALA A 54 -30.06 -19.96 -26.04
C ALA A 54 -29.22 -18.67 -26.11
N THR A 55 -29.37 -17.94 -27.20
CA THR A 55 -28.74 -16.62 -27.40
C THR A 55 -29.35 -15.60 -26.43
N PRO A 56 -28.57 -14.92 -25.57
CA PRO A 56 -29.11 -13.85 -24.74
C PRO A 56 -29.49 -12.63 -25.60
N PRO A 57 -30.55 -11.89 -25.24
CA PRO A 57 -31.00 -10.73 -26.02
C PRO A 57 -30.07 -9.51 -25.85
N PRO A 58 -30.03 -8.59 -26.82
CA PRO A 58 -29.27 -7.34 -26.70
C PRO A 58 -29.96 -6.41 -25.69
N GLY A 59 -29.43 -6.32 -24.47
CA GLY A 59 -29.99 -5.52 -23.39
C GLY A 59 -28.97 -5.03 -22.38
N ASP A 60 -28.70 -3.72 -22.43
CA ASP A 60 -28.09 -2.89 -21.39
C ASP A 60 -26.64 -3.21 -20.91
N ALA A 61 -25.66 -2.84 -21.73
CA ALA A 61 -24.22 -2.87 -21.39
C ALA A 61 -23.69 -1.54 -20.80
N SER A 62 -24.55 -0.73 -20.15
CA SER A 62 -24.24 0.68 -19.83
C SER A 62 -23.56 0.95 -18.48
N ALA A 63 -23.36 -0.07 -17.64
CA ALA A 63 -23.07 0.10 -16.20
C ALA A 63 -21.67 -0.37 -15.72
N GLU A 64 -20.77 -0.81 -16.61
CA GLU A 64 -19.58 -1.57 -16.19
C GLU A 64 -18.31 -0.74 -15.85
N TRP A 65 -18.25 0.54 -16.21
CA TRP A 65 -17.00 1.33 -16.15
C TRP A 65 -16.97 2.33 -14.98
N LEU A 66 -16.03 2.16 -14.06
CA LEU A 66 -15.76 3.09 -12.94
C LEU A 66 -14.64 4.07 -13.27
N GLN A 67 -14.88 5.36 -13.07
CA GLN A 67 -13.83 6.39 -13.09
C GLN A 67 -13.14 6.47 -11.72
N GLN A 68 -11.81 6.32 -11.70
CA GLN A 68 -10.97 6.51 -10.51
C GLN A 68 -9.96 7.65 -10.75
N PHE A 69 -9.23 8.06 -9.71
CA PHE A 69 -8.20 9.11 -9.79
C PHE A 69 -6.88 8.57 -9.23
N ASP A 70 -5.83 8.59 -10.04
CA ASP A 70 -4.50 8.23 -9.59
C ASP A 70 -3.73 9.48 -9.11
N PRO A 71 -3.38 9.59 -7.81
CA PRO A 71 -2.62 10.71 -7.29
C PRO A 71 -1.17 10.76 -7.79
N ARG A 72 -0.61 9.68 -8.36
CA ARG A 72 0.77 9.67 -8.88
C ARG A 72 0.88 10.32 -10.27
N SER A 73 -0.08 10.07 -11.16
CA SER A 73 -0.19 10.72 -12.48
C SER A 73 -0.99 12.02 -12.47
N GLN A 74 -1.77 12.28 -11.41
CA GLN A 74 -2.77 13.37 -11.33
C GLN A 74 -3.84 13.28 -12.43
N GLN A 75 -4.13 12.08 -12.91
CA GLN A 75 -5.10 11.83 -13.99
C GLN A 75 -6.18 10.82 -13.55
N HIS A 76 -7.29 10.85 -14.29
CA HIS A 76 -8.35 9.86 -14.14
C HIS A 76 -8.10 8.67 -15.06
N TYR A 77 -8.38 7.47 -14.56
CA TYR A 77 -8.46 6.24 -15.36
C TYR A 77 -9.83 5.59 -15.19
N TYR A 78 -10.19 4.76 -16.15
CA TYR A 78 -11.44 4.01 -16.19
C TYR A 78 -11.15 2.53 -16.03
N TYR A 79 -11.85 1.89 -15.10
CA TYR A 79 -11.74 0.47 -14.77
C TYR A 79 -13.06 -0.24 -15.06
N ASN A 80 -13.03 -1.28 -15.90
CA ASN A 80 -14.20 -2.11 -16.16
C ASN A 80 -14.30 -3.23 -15.11
N ILE A 81 -15.44 -3.30 -14.43
CA ILE A 81 -15.65 -4.21 -13.30
C ILE A 81 -15.68 -5.69 -13.75
N VAL A 82 -16.19 -5.98 -14.95
CA VAL A 82 -16.48 -7.34 -15.43
C VAL A 82 -15.26 -7.99 -16.11
N SER A 83 -14.48 -7.20 -16.85
CA SER A 83 -13.28 -7.64 -17.58
C SER A 83 -11.97 -7.34 -16.86
N GLY A 84 -11.99 -6.52 -15.80
CA GLY A 84 -10.80 -6.05 -15.08
C GLY A 84 -9.92 -5.07 -15.88
N ALA A 85 -10.36 -4.62 -17.06
CA ALA A 85 -9.58 -3.77 -17.94
C ALA A 85 -9.39 -2.35 -17.38
N VAL A 86 -8.16 -1.82 -17.47
CA VAL A 86 -7.80 -0.44 -17.11
C VAL A 86 -7.44 0.33 -18.38
N GLN A 87 -8.02 1.52 -18.56
CA GLN A 87 -7.64 2.45 -19.63
C GLN A 87 -7.68 3.92 -19.16
N TRP A 88 -6.85 4.75 -19.79
CA TRP A 88 -6.75 6.19 -19.49
C TRP A 88 -7.69 7.05 -20.34
N GLU A 89 -8.02 6.59 -21.54
CA GLU A 89 -9.03 7.22 -22.40
C GLU A 89 -10.45 6.86 -21.92
N ARG A 90 -11.41 7.76 -22.14
CA ARG A 90 -12.80 7.54 -21.71
C ARG A 90 -13.47 6.50 -22.63
N PRO A 91 -14.02 5.39 -22.08
CA PRO A 91 -14.81 4.44 -22.88
C PRO A 91 -16.00 5.15 -23.54
N PRO A 92 -16.38 4.79 -24.78
CA PRO A 92 -17.55 5.39 -25.45
C PRO A 92 -18.85 5.11 -24.67
N ASP A 93 -18.91 3.97 -23.98
CA ASP A 93 -20.08 3.50 -23.23
C ASP A 93 -20.12 4.00 -21.77
N PHE A 94 -19.25 4.94 -21.39
CA PHE A 94 -19.19 5.47 -20.02
C PHE A 94 -20.34 6.44 -19.70
N VAL A 95 -21.41 5.92 -19.09
CA VAL A 95 -22.50 6.74 -18.55
C VAL A 95 -22.10 7.36 -17.20
N GLY A 96 -21.43 8.51 -17.28
CA GLY A 96 -21.00 9.29 -16.10
C GLY A 96 -22.19 9.85 -15.31
N GLY A 97 -22.68 9.07 -14.35
CA GLY A 97 -23.80 9.46 -13.46
C GLY A 97 -24.33 8.38 -12.52
N VAL A 98 -23.87 7.13 -12.62
CA VAL A 98 -24.29 6.05 -11.71
C VAL A 98 -23.60 6.20 -10.35
N ASP A 99 -24.38 6.42 -9.30
CA ASP A 99 -23.91 6.39 -7.91
C ASP A 99 -23.34 4.98 -7.60
N PRO A 100 -22.08 4.85 -7.12
CA PRO A 100 -21.49 3.53 -6.91
C PRO A 100 -22.21 2.77 -5.79
N ASN A 101 -22.40 1.45 -6.02
CA ASN A 101 -23.02 0.49 -5.10
C ASN A 101 -22.56 0.74 -3.63
N PRO A 102 -23.46 0.71 -2.63
CA PRO A 102 -23.10 0.87 -1.21
C PRO A 102 -21.90 0.03 -0.75
N GLU A 103 -21.69 -1.17 -1.29
CA GLU A 103 -20.50 -2.00 -1.01
C GLU A 103 -19.21 -1.32 -1.49
N THR A 104 -19.22 -0.74 -2.69
CA THR A 104 -18.11 0.03 -3.27
C THR A 104 -17.85 1.32 -2.48
N ARG A 105 -18.91 2.00 -2.01
CA ARG A 105 -18.77 3.15 -1.09
C ARG A 105 -18.15 2.71 0.24
N GLY A 106 -18.54 1.55 0.77
CA GLY A 106 -17.92 0.94 1.95
C GLY A 106 -16.42 0.69 1.76
N ALA A 107 -16.02 0.06 0.66
CA ALA A 107 -14.62 -0.19 0.33
C ALA A 107 -13.78 1.12 0.23
N VAL A 108 -14.30 2.15 -0.44
CA VAL A 108 -13.62 3.45 -0.57
C VAL A 108 -13.51 4.18 0.78
N VAL A 109 -14.53 4.10 1.64
CA VAL A 109 -14.49 4.65 3.01
C VAL A 109 -13.46 3.91 3.87
N ILE A 110 -13.41 2.58 3.82
CA ILE A 110 -12.42 1.78 4.56
C ILE A 110 -11.00 2.08 4.09
N GLN A 111 -10.76 2.13 2.77
CA GLN A 111 -9.44 2.43 2.21
C GLN A 111 -8.98 3.86 2.52
N SER A 112 -9.87 4.86 2.45
CA SER A 112 -9.53 6.24 2.81
C SER A 112 -9.29 6.41 4.32
N ALA A 113 -10.08 5.74 5.17
CA ALA A 113 -9.83 5.69 6.61
C ALA A 113 -8.49 5.02 6.96
N PHE A 114 -8.12 3.93 6.28
CA PHE A 114 -6.83 3.26 6.45
C PHE A 114 -5.65 4.14 6.03
N ARG A 115 -5.71 4.78 4.85
CA ARG A 115 -4.71 5.76 4.40
C ARG A 115 -4.59 6.94 5.38
N GLY A 116 -5.73 7.44 5.88
CA GLY A 116 -5.79 8.48 6.91
C GLY A 116 -5.27 8.04 8.29
N LYS A 117 -5.33 6.75 8.63
CA LYS A 117 -4.65 6.20 9.82
C LYS A 117 -3.13 6.17 9.60
N ARG A 118 -2.64 5.53 8.53
CA ARG A 118 -1.20 5.42 8.23
C ARG A 118 -0.50 6.78 8.13
N SER A 119 -1.19 7.81 7.62
CA SER A 119 -0.71 9.20 7.63
C SER A 119 -0.59 9.80 9.05
N ARG A 120 -1.58 9.57 9.92
CA ARG A 120 -1.53 9.99 11.34
C ARG A 120 -0.47 9.23 12.13
N ASP A 121 -0.30 7.94 11.88
CA ASP A 121 0.73 7.12 12.53
C ASP A 121 2.15 7.63 12.17
N ALA A 122 2.39 7.99 10.91
CA ALA A 122 3.64 8.63 10.46
C ALA A 122 3.84 10.06 11.04
N ALA A 123 2.75 10.83 11.19
CA ALA A 123 2.78 12.15 11.84
C ALA A 123 2.92 12.06 13.37
N ALA A 124 2.61 10.92 13.98
CA ALA A 124 2.88 10.64 15.39
C ALA A 124 4.36 10.25 15.60
N ALA A 125 4.91 9.41 14.74
CA ALA A 125 6.32 9.00 14.79
C ALA A 125 7.28 10.21 14.74
N SER A 126 7.11 11.10 13.75
CA SER A 126 7.93 12.32 13.62
C SER A 126 7.75 13.31 14.79
N ARG A 127 6.61 13.28 15.49
CA ARG A 127 6.40 14.02 16.74
C ARG A 127 7.11 13.38 17.93
N SER A 128 7.14 12.05 18.05
CA SER A 128 7.95 11.39 19.09
C SER A 128 9.45 11.61 18.91
N GLU A 129 9.96 11.61 17.67
CA GLU A 129 11.36 11.97 17.36
C GLU A 129 11.67 13.44 17.65
N SER A 130 10.69 14.34 17.47
CA SER A 130 10.83 15.75 17.91
C SER A 130 10.79 15.89 19.43
N SER A 131 10.06 15.01 20.12
CA SER A 131 9.87 15.05 21.58
C SER A 131 11.07 14.54 22.38
N CYS A 132 11.81 13.53 21.89
CA CYS A 132 12.98 13.01 22.61
C CYS A 132 14.18 13.96 22.57
N ASN A 133 14.35 14.74 21.49
CA ASN A 133 15.44 15.71 21.33
C ASN A 133 15.32 16.96 22.23
N ILE A 134 14.18 17.15 22.91
CA ILE A 134 13.97 18.28 23.86
C ILE A 134 14.24 17.83 25.31
N ALA A 135 14.27 16.52 25.59
CA ALA A 135 14.31 15.96 26.95
C ALA A 135 15.73 15.59 27.45
N GLN A 136 16.80 16.16 26.87
CA GLN A 136 18.19 15.82 27.22
C GLN A 136 19.05 16.97 27.80
N GLU A 137 18.53 18.19 27.94
CA GLU A 137 19.32 19.36 28.42
C GLU A 137 18.94 19.92 29.81
N GLU A 138 17.89 19.41 30.49
CA GLU A 138 17.59 19.80 31.87
C GLU A 138 17.67 18.61 32.85
N GLY A 139 18.20 18.88 34.05
CA GLY A 139 18.38 17.88 35.12
C GLY A 139 17.10 17.58 35.92
N GLY A 140 17.13 16.71 36.92
CA GLY A 140 18.28 16.10 37.59
C GLY A 140 18.32 16.43 39.08
N VAL A 141 17.33 15.95 39.83
CA VAL A 141 17.20 16.03 41.31
C VAL A 141 16.52 14.74 41.80
N ASP A 142 16.90 14.28 43.00
CA ASP A 142 16.35 13.08 43.67
C ASP A 142 14.93 13.31 44.27
N ASP A 143 14.16 12.23 44.47
CA ASP A 143 13.59 11.93 45.82
C ASP A 143 13.15 10.44 45.92
N SER A 144 12.66 10.03 47.11
CA SER A 144 12.56 8.63 47.57
C SER A 144 11.17 8.24 48.10
N GLY A 145 10.89 6.93 48.17
CA GLY A 145 9.79 6.32 48.94
C GLY A 145 8.55 5.91 48.12
N GLY A 146 7.76 4.92 48.55
CA GLY A 146 7.90 4.06 49.74
C GLY A 146 6.88 2.91 49.78
N ASP A 147 6.98 2.04 50.79
CA ASP A 147 6.26 0.75 50.91
C ASP A 147 4.86 0.82 51.57
N CYS A 148 3.95 -0.07 51.14
CA CYS A 148 2.95 -0.81 51.96
C CYS A 148 2.25 -1.88 51.07
N GLU A 149 2.19 -3.19 51.36
CA GLU A 149 1.73 -3.97 52.54
C GLU A 149 0.20 -3.98 52.81
N ASP A 150 -0.48 -5.06 52.38
CA ASP A 150 -1.49 -5.87 53.11
C ASP A 150 -1.69 -7.19 52.28
N ARG A 151 -1.66 -8.45 52.75
CA ARG A 151 -2.30 -9.21 53.87
C ARG A 151 -3.82 -9.40 53.67
N GLY A 152 -4.43 -10.58 53.92
CA GLY A 152 -3.92 -11.93 54.24
C GLY A 152 -5.03 -12.92 54.70
N GLY A 153 -4.74 -14.23 54.77
CA GLY A 153 -5.65 -15.30 55.27
C GLY A 153 -6.47 -16.04 54.19
N ARG A 154 -6.62 -17.38 54.09
CA ARG A 154 -6.32 -18.55 54.98
C ARG A 154 -7.23 -18.64 56.23
N VAL A 155 -7.89 -19.74 56.63
CA VAL A 155 -7.97 -21.21 56.29
C VAL A 155 -9.40 -21.75 56.69
N ASP A 156 -9.84 -23.03 56.84
CA ASP A 156 -9.27 -24.43 56.84
C ASP A 156 -10.32 -25.52 56.46
N ALA A 157 -10.05 -26.80 56.80
CA ALA A 157 -10.82 -28.08 56.72
C ALA A 157 -12.36 -28.07 56.99
N GLY A 158 -13.15 -29.15 56.77
CA GLY A 158 -12.86 -30.53 56.31
C GLY A 158 -13.20 -31.62 57.36
N GLU A 159 -14.10 -32.57 57.06
CA GLU A 159 -14.51 -33.66 57.98
C GLU A 159 -15.01 -34.92 57.22
N GLU A 160 -14.92 -36.11 57.83
CA GLU A 160 -15.24 -37.43 57.23
C GLU A 160 -16.48 -38.09 57.87
N GLY A 161 -17.13 -39.02 57.14
CA GLY A 161 -18.22 -39.86 57.67
C GLY A 161 -18.38 -41.16 56.87
N ASN A 162 -18.64 -42.29 57.56
CA ASN A 162 -18.53 -43.64 56.98
C ASN A 162 -19.62 -44.60 57.53
N GLY A 163 -20.05 -45.59 56.73
CA GLY A 163 -21.14 -46.54 57.01
C GLY A 163 -22.08 -46.68 55.79
N VAL A 164 -22.34 -47.82 55.13
CA VAL A 164 -22.35 -49.27 55.46
C VAL A 164 -23.62 -49.70 56.23
N ASP A 165 -24.70 -50.09 55.53
CA ASP A 165 -25.02 -51.53 55.30
C ASP A 165 -26.30 -51.80 54.45
N ASN A 166 -26.24 -52.92 53.73
CA ASN A 166 -27.28 -53.84 53.21
C ASN A 166 -28.49 -53.44 52.31
N GLU A 167 -28.81 -54.42 51.45
CA GLU A 167 -30.00 -54.59 50.64
C GLU A 167 -31.16 -55.24 51.43
N GLU A 168 -32.40 -54.85 51.17
CA GLU A 168 -33.56 -55.77 51.24
C GLU A 168 -34.45 -55.55 50.01
N ASN A 169 -35.00 -56.65 49.47
CA ASN A 169 -35.61 -56.69 48.13
C ASN A 169 -36.91 -57.51 48.20
N GLU A 170 -38.06 -56.85 48.33
CA GLU A 170 -39.36 -57.53 48.43
C GLU A 170 -40.32 -57.23 47.28
N ASP A 171 -40.81 -58.34 46.73
CA ASP A 171 -41.79 -58.51 45.67
C ASP A 171 -43.17 -57.96 46.04
N TRP A 172 -43.89 -57.41 45.05
CA TRP A 172 -45.23 -56.81 45.20
C TRP A 172 -46.26 -57.38 44.20
N GLN A 173 -46.20 -58.70 43.90
CA GLN A 173 -47.21 -59.38 43.07
C GLN A 173 -47.93 -60.57 43.74
N SER A 174 -48.61 -60.33 44.87
CA SER A 174 -49.76 -61.16 45.30
C SER A 174 -50.61 -60.50 46.40
N LEU A 175 -51.85 -60.13 46.06
CA LEU A 175 -53.07 -60.14 46.92
C LEU A 175 -54.25 -59.40 46.24
N GLN A 176 -54.80 -59.99 45.18
CA GLN A 176 -56.13 -59.64 44.65
C GLN A 176 -56.95 -60.91 44.38
N ASP A 177 -57.42 -61.55 45.45
CA ASP A 177 -58.73 -62.24 45.49
C ASP A 177 -59.02 -62.75 46.91
N GLU A 178 -60.05 -62.17 47.56
CA GLU A 178 -61.01 -62.82 48.48
C GLU A 178 -61.85 -61.72 49.16
N GLY A 179 -62.99 -61.38 48.55
CA GLY A 179 -63.80 -60.20 48.91
C GLY A 179 -65.32 -60.43 48.93
N ARG A 180 -65.78 -61.60 49.39
CA ARG A 180 -67.23 -61.91 49.51
C ARG A 180 -67.60 -62.75 50.73
N ALA A 181 -68.10 -62.12 51.78
CA ALA A 181 -69.35 -62.50 52.48
C ALA A 181 -69.65 -61.58 53.69
N ALA A 182 -70.96 -61.40 53.97
CA ALA A 182 -71.59 -61.00 55.24
C ALA A 182 -71.07 -59.72 55.96
N GLY A 183 -71.91 -58.68 56.03
CA GLY A 183 -71.57 -57.47 56.78
C GLY A 183 -72.58 -56.31 56.75
N ASP A 184 -73.88 -56.57 56.92
CA ASP A 184 -74.83 -55.55 57.42
C ASP A 184 -75.96 -56.25 58.21
N GLY A 185 -76.47 -55.61 59.25
CA GLY A 185 -77.45 -56.21 60.17
C GLY A 185 -77.51 -55.60 61.57
N GLY A 186 -78.08 -54.41 61.68
CA GLY A 186 -78.90 -53.98 62.84
C GLY A 186 -78.22 -53.85 64.21
N ASP A 187 -77.88 -52.61 64.57
CA ASP A 187 -77.81 -52.19 65.98
C ASP A 187 -79.23 -52.01 66.52
N ASP A 188 -79.55 -52.59 67.66
CA ASP A 188 -80.80 -52.36 68.39
C ASP A 188 -80.61 -52.71 69.88
N GLY A 189 -80.77 -51.71 70.75
CA GLY A 189 -80.49 -51.84 72.18
C GLY A 189 -81.70 -52.32 73.00
N ALA A 190 -81.49 -53.31 73.86
CA ALA A 190 -82.49 -53.78 74.83
C ALA A 190 -81.93 -53.78 76.26
N ASP A 191 -82.54 -52.96 77.12
CA ASP A 191 -82.34 -52.98 78.58
C ASP A 191 -83.02 -54.22 79.19
N TYR A 192 -82.37 -54.86 80.16
CA TYR A 192 -83.02 -55.92 80.94
C TYR A 192 -82.42 -56.08 82.35
N THR A 193 -82.99 -55.38 83.31
CA THR A 193 -82.77 -55.65 84.74
C THR A 193 -83.38 -57.00 85.14
N ILE A 194 -82.56 -57.93 85.65
CA ILE A 194 -83.02 -59.21 86.23
C ILE A 194 -83.03 -59.11 87.76
N SER A 195 -84.22 -59.22 88.35
CA SER A 195 -84.41 -59.26 89.80
C SER A 195 -83.96 -60.60 90.40
N ALA A 196 -83.24 -60.56 91.51
CA ALA A 196 -82.82 -61.76 92.24
C ALA A 196 -84.00 -62.40 92.99
N GLY A 197 -84.43 -63.59 92.57
CA GLY A 197 -85.32 -64.48 93.33
C GLY A 197 -84.51 -65.48 94.14
N VAL A 198 -84.88 -65.69 95.41
CA VAL A 198 -84.23 -66.66 96.30
C VAL A 198 -85.17 -67.83 96.58
N GLU A 199 -84.80 -69.03 96.14
CA GLU A 199 -85.39 -70.29 96.61
C GLU A 199 -84.30 -71.30 96.97
N HIS A 200 -84.61 -72.24 97.85
CA HIS A 200 -83.69 -73.29 98.30
C HIS A 200 -84.03 -74.63 97.64
N GLY A 201 -83.09 -75.22 96.90
CA GLY A 201 -83.20 -76.57 96.33
C GLY A 201 -81.92 -77.37 96.55
N SER A 202 -82.00 -78.48 97.28
CA SER A 202 -80.85 -79.35 97.58
C SER A 202 -80.82 -80.55 96.62
N SER A 203 -79.87 -80.58 95.67
CA SER A 203 -79.60 -81.76 94.84
C SER A 203 -78.13 -81.87 94.46
N THR A 204 -77.46 -82.95 94.88
CA THR A 204 -76.00 -83.13 94.75
C THR A 204 -75.57 -83.68 93.38
N ASN A 205 -76.13 -83.14 92.29
CA ASN A 205 -75.75 -83.49 90.90
C ASN A 205 -75.51 -82.24 90.02
N ASP A 206 -75.79 -81.05 90.55
CA ASP A 206 -75.79 -79.76 89.84
C ASP A 206 -74.39 -79.30 89.41
N GLY A 207 -73.41 -79.45 90.30
CA GLY A 207 -72.05 -78.91 90.13
C GLY A 207 -71.31 -79.37 88.87
N ARG A 208 -71.67 -80.54 88.30
CA ARG A 208 -71.04 -81.04 87.06
C ARG A 208 -71.60 -80.37 85.80
N HIS A 209 -72.88 -79.99 85.80
CA HIS A 209 -73.46 -79.16 84.75
C HIS A 209 -72.96 -77.72 84.87
N GLN A 210 -72.98 -77.17 86.10
CA GLN A 210 -72.48 -75.81 86.35
C GLN A 210 -70.98 -75.65 86.00
N GLN A 211 -70.14 -76.66 86.24
CA GLN A 211 -68.75 -76.64 85.74
C GLN A 211 -68.67 -76.73 84.21
N SER A 212 -69.45 -77.61 83.56
CA SER A 212 -69.49 -77.70 82.09
C SER A 212 -69.93 -76.39 81.42
N GLU A 213 -70.89 -75.68 82.03
CA GLU A 213 -71.37 -74.38 81.57
C GLU A 213 -70.37 -73.25 81.89
N ALA A 214 -69.70 -73.28 83.05
CA ALA A 214 -68.64 -72.34 83.37
C ALA A 214 -67.40 -72.52 82.46
N GLU A 215 -67.01 -73.75 82.15
CA GLU A 215 -65.94 -74.08 81.19
C GLU A 215 -66.31 -73.64 79.77
N SER A 216 -67.56 -73.87 79.35
CA SER A 216 -68.08 -73.39 78.06
C SER A 216 -68.11 -71.86 77.98
N SER A 217 -68.55 -71.19 79.05
CA SER A 217 -68.57 -69.72 79.17
C SER A 217 -67.16 -69.13 79.18
N ALA A 218 -66.22 -69.75 79.89
CA ALA A 218 -64.80 -69.37 79.87
C ALA A 218 -64.18 -69.58 78.47
N ALA A 219 -64.49 -70.68 77.78
CA ALA A 219 -64.03 -70.92 76.42
C ALA A 219 -64.58 -69.88 75.43
N LEU A 220 -65.86 -69.51 75.53
CA LEU A 220 -66.48 -68.44 74.74
C LEU A 220 -65.86 -67.07 75.07
N SER A 221 -65.60 -66.78 76.35
CA SER A 221 -64.93 -65.55 76.78
C SER A 221 -63.51 -65.43 76.19
N ILE A 222 -62.74 -66.52 76.21
CA ILE A 222 -61.40 -66.60 75.60
C ILE A 222 -61.50 -66.43 74.06
N GLN A 223 -62.47 -67.07 73.39
CA GLN A 223 -62.67 -66.91 71.95
C GLN A 223 -63.05 -65.46 71.58
N CYS A 224 -63.92 -64.81 72.36
CA CYS A 224 -64.26 -63.40 72.17
C CYS A 224 -63.04 -62.49 72.41
N ALA A 225 -62.24 -62.73 73.45
CA ALA A 225 -61.02 -61.97 73.70
C ALA A 225 -59.97 -62.16 72.59
N VAL A 226 -59.85 -63.36 72.00
CA VAL A 226 -58.98 -63.62 70.84
C VAL A 226 -59.49 -62.90 69.59
N ARG A 227 -60.80 -62.96 69.31
CA ARG A 227 -61.43 -62.22 68.18
C ARG A 227 -61.26 -60.71 68.35
N GLN A 228 -61.45 -60.17 69.56
CA GLN A 228 -61.26 -58.75 69.85
C GLN A 228 -59.79 -58.33 69.71
N ARG A 229 -58.83 -59.15 70.13
CA ARG A 229 -57.39 -58.90 69.89
C ARG A 229 -57.04 -58.91 68.40
N ALA A 230 -57.60 -59.85 67.63
CA ALA A 230 -57.40 -59.90 66.18
C ALA A 230 -58.01 -58.67 65.47
N ALA A 231 -59.24 -58.28 65.83
CA ALA A 231 -59.89 -57.09 65.33
C ALA A 231 -59.11 -55.81 65.69
N ASN A 232 -58.67 -55.66 66.94
CA ASN A 232 -57.86 -54.52 67.38
C ASN A 232 -56.51 -54.46 66.62
N LYS A 233 -55.86 -55.60 66.36
CA LYS A 233 -54.64 -55.65 65.53
C LYS A 233 -54.94 -55.19 64.10
N ALA A 234 -56.03 -55.65 63.48
CA ALA A 234 -56.44 -55.27 62.13
C ALA A 234 -56.90 -53.81 62.02
N VAL A 235 -57.43 -53.22 63.10
CA VAL A 235 -57.72 -51.78 63.19
C VAL A 235 -56.42 -50.98 63.32
N GLU A 236 -55.45 -51.43 64.12
CA GLU A 236 -54.21 -50.68 64.30
C GLU A 236 -53.26 -50.76 63.10
N THR A 237 -53.25 -51.86 62.33
CA THR A 237 -52.54 -51.91 61.04
C THR A 237 -53.19 -51.02 59.97
N LYS A 238 -54.52 -50.90 59.96
CA LYS A 238 -55.21 -49.90 59.11
C LYS A 238 -54.88 -48.48 59.56
N ARG A 239 -54.78 -48.22 60.86
CA ARG A 239 -54.37 -46.91 61.40
C ARG A 239 -52.91 -46.58 61.13
N SER A 240 -51.97 -47.53 61.18
CA SER A 240 -50.59 -47.26 60.76
C SER A 240 -50.55 -46.90 59.28
N HIS A 241 -51.12 -47.73 58.41
CA HIS A 241 -51.15 -47.48 56.97
C HIS A 241 -51.75 -46.10 56.60
N LEU A 242 -52.81 -45.65 57.29
CA LEU A 242 -53.38 -44.32 57.08
C LEU A 242 -52.50 -43.17 57.62
N ARG A 243 -51.70 -43.40 58.68
CA ARG A 243 -50.65 -42.47 59.11
C ARG A 243 -49.54 -42.42 58.06
N ASP A 244 -49.03 -43.56 57.62
CA ASP A 244 -47.93 -43.69 56.65
C ASP A 244 -48.29 -43.05 55.29
N ILE A 245 -49.56 -43.14 54.86
CA ILE A 245 -50.09 -42.46 53.67
C ILE A 245 -50.14 -40.93 53.84
N THR A 246 -50.48 -40.43 55.03
CA THR A 246 -50.71 -38.99 55.29
C THR A 246 -49.52 -38.27 55.92
N ASP A 247 -48.41 -38.97 56.14
CA ASP A 247 -47.14 -38.47 56.64
C ASP A 247 -46.42 -37.60 55.57
N PRO A 248 -46.20 -36.29 55.82
CA PRO A 248 -45.44 -35.44 54.92
C PRO A 248 -44.03 -35.95 54.63
N ASP A 249 -43.37 -36.62 55.57
CA ASP A 249 -41.98 -37.06 55.40
C ASP A 249 -41.89 -38.32 54.56
N VAL A 250 -42.92 -39.18 54.54
CA VAL A 250 -43.05 -40.28 53.55
C VAL A 250 -43.34 -39.70 52.15
N ILE A 251 -44.26 -38.73 52.05
CA ILE A 251 -44.60 -38.10 50.77
C ILE A 251 -43.39 -37.39 50.16
N ASN A 252 -42.70 -36.55 50.94
CA ASN A 252 -41.53 -35.79 50.46
C ASN A 252 -40.36 -36.69 50.05
N ARG A 253 -40.12 -37.81 50.76
CA ARG A 253 -39.11 -38.81 50.34
C ARG A 253 -39.46 -39.42 48.98
N LYS A 254 -40.69 -39.92 48.79
CA LYS A 254 -41.13 -40.48 47.50
C LYS A 254 -41.05 -39.50 46.35
N ILE A 255 -41.33 -38.21 46.59
CA ILE A 255 -41.17 -37.16 45.57
C ILE A 255 -39.68 -36.94 45.24
N ALA A 256 -38.78 -36.94 46.24
CA ALA A 256 -37.34 -36.85 45.99
C ALA A 256 -36.77 -38.09 45.27
N ASP A 257 -37.30 -39.29 45.54
CA ASP A 257 -36.96 -40.51 44.80
C ASP A 257 -37.40 -40.42 43.32
N LEU A 258 -38.58 -39.86 43.06
CA LEU A 258 -39.06 -39.62 41.69
C LEU A 258 -38.22 -38.60 40.93
N VAL A 259 -37.80 -37.51 41.58
CA VAL A 259 -36.90 -36.52 40.96
C VAL A 259 -35.55 -37.16 40.62
N ARG A 260 -34.97 -37.98 41.50
CA ARG A 260 -33.75 -38.75 41.18
C ARG A 260 -33.93 -39.68 39.97
N ALA A 261 -35.01 -40.47 39.93
CA ALA A 261 -35.28 -41.37 38.79
C ALA A 261 -35.51 -40.61 37.48
N MET A 262 -36.03 -39.38 37.54
CA MET A 262 -36.19 -38.47 36.40
C MET A 262 -34.85 -37.88 35.94
N ASP A 263 -33.96 -37.50 36.87
CA ASP A 263 -32.59 -37.06 36.56
C ASP A 263 -31.74 -38.19 35.97
N GLU A 264 -31.93 -39.43 36.43
CA GLU A 264 -31.32 -40.65 35.86
C GLU A 264 -31.78 -40.88 34.40
N VAL A 265 -33.08 -40.79 34.11
CA VAL A 265 -33.62 -40.82 32.73
C VAL A 265 -32.98 -39.72 31.88
N GLN A 266 -32.88 -38.50 32.41
CA GLN A 266 -32.28 -37.38 31.68
C GLN A 266 -30.80 -37.62 31.37
N SER A 267 -30.03 -38.17 32.31
CA SER A 267 -28.64 -38.57 32.10
C SER A 267 -28.52 -39.60 30.98
N GLU A 268 -29.34 -40.65 30.99
CA GLU A 268 -29.30 -41.72 29.99
C GLU A 268 -29.75 -41.26 28.58
N ILE A 269 -30.59 -40.25 28.47
CA ILE A 269 -30.91 -39.60 27.18
C ILE A 269 -29.73 -38.72 26.71
N GLN A 270 -29.06 -38.02 27.64
CA GLN A 270 -27.94 -37.12 27.30
C GLN A 270 -26.67 -37.88 26.84
N THR A 271 -26.34 -39.02 27.44
CA THR A 271 -25.20 -39.87 27.02
C THR A 271 -25.37 -40.43 25.61
N ARG A 272 -26.62 -40.69 25.20
CA ARG A 272 -26.99 -41.26 23.89
C ARG A 272 -27.18 -40.21 22.78
N ARG A 273 -26.89 -38.94 23.04
CA ARG A 273 -27.10 -37.83 22.10
C ARG A 273 -26.31 -37.97 20.78
N LEU A 274 -26.95 -37.60 19.66
CA LEU A 274 -26.29 -37.38 18.36
C LEU A 274 -25.57 -36.03 18.33
N VAL A 275 -24.33 -36.00 17.86
CA VAL A 275 -23.37 -34.90 18.02
C VAL A 275 -23.20 -34.07 16.73
N SER A 276 -23.52 -34.62 15.56
CA SER A 276 -23.40 -33.94 14.26
C SER A 276 -24.67 -34.04 13.41
N GLU A 277 -24.82 -33.15 12.43
CA GLU A 277 -25.92 -33.24 11.44
C GLU A 277 -25.78 -34.50 10.57
N GLN A 278 -24.55 -34.92 10.27
CA GLN A 278 -24.28 -36.18 9.57
C GLN A 278 -24.80 -37.40 10.35
N GLU A 279 -24.56 -37.49 11.66
CA GLU A 279 -25.13 -38.58 12.49
C GLU A 279 -26.67 -38.56 12.47
N ASN A 280 -27.28 -37.37 12.43
CA ASN A 280 -28.73 -37.20 12.41
C ASN A 280 -29.38 -37.70 11.10
N ASP A 281 -28.69 -37.57 9.97
CA ASP A 281 -29.18 -38.02 8.66
C ASP A 281 -28.81 -39.46 8.33
N GLU A 282 -27.71 -39.99 8.88
CA GLU A 282 -27.32 -41.40 8.76
C GLU A 282 -28.10 -42.31 9.72
N PHE A 283 -28.47 -41.82 10.91
CA PHE A 283 -29.24 -42.57 11.91
C PHE A 283 -30.60 -41.90 12.22
N PRO A 284 -31.48 -41.67 11.21
CA PRO A 284 -32.73 -40.95 11.39
C PRO A 284 -33.71 -41.66 12.35
N HIS A 285 -33.56 -42.98 12.51
CA HIS A 285 -34.30 -43.78 13.49
C HIS A 285 -33.88 -43.49 14.94
N LEU A 286 -32.57 -43.25 15.20
CA LEU A 286 -32.10 -42.83 16.53
C LEU A 286 -32.46 -41.38 16.82
N ARG A 287 -32.43 -40.51 15.80
CA ARG A 287 -32.91 -39.12 15.90
C ARG A 287 -34.37 -39.06 16.37
N GLU A 288 -35.26 -39.80 15.72
CA GLU A 288 -36.69 -39.84 16.08
C GLU A 288 -36.95 -40.50 17.44
N LEU A 289 -36.19 -41.53 17.78
CA LEU A 289 -36.23 -42.21 19.08
C LEU A 289 -35.81 -41.29 20.22
N LEU A 290 -34.66 -40.60 20.11
CA LEU A 290 -34.22 -39.59 21.08
C LEU A 290 -35.24 -38.46 21.20
N ARG A 291 -35.84 -38.02 20.09
CA ARG A 291 -36.90 -36.99 20.08
C ARG A 291 -38.13 -37.42 20.86
N SER A 292 -38.58 -38.66 20.68
CA SER A 292 -39.74 -39.21 21.40
C SER A 292 -39.45 -39.46 22.90
N TRP A 293 -38.24 -39.92 23.25
CA TRP A 293 -37.81 -40.02 24.65
C TRP A 293 -37.70 -38.65 25.33
N THR A 294 -37.19 -37.63 24.63
CA THR A 294 -37.13 -36.26 25.16
C THR A 294 -38.53 -35.74 25.45
N ALA A 295 -39.45 -35.84 24.48
CA ALA A 295 -40.83 -35.42 24.68
C ALA A 295 -41.56 -36.20 25.79
N ALA A 296 -41.20 -37.47 26.02
CA ALA A 296 -41.73 -38.26 27.13
C ALA A 296 -41.13 -37.84 28.50
N LEU A 297 -39.86 -37.44 28.53
CA LEU A 297 -39.21 -36.85 29.71
C LEU A 297 -39.82 -35.47 30.02
N ASP A 298 -40.04 -34.61 29.03
CA ASP A 298 -40.69 -33.29 29.22
C ASP A 298 -42.08 -33.47 29.88
N ALA A 299 -42.89 -34.39 29.35
CA ALA A 299 -44.21 -34.74 29.90
C ALA A 299 -44.17 -35.50 31.25
N LEU A 300 -43.00 -35.98 31.67
CA LEU A 300 -42.76 -36.48 33.03
C LEU A 300 -42.34 -35.35 33.98
N GLN A 301 -41.47 -34.45 33.54
CA GLN A 301 -41.06 -33.26 34.30
C GLN A 301 -42.29 -32.41 34.67
N ASP A 302 -43.15 -32.09 33.70
CA ASP A 302 -44.39 -31.33 33.94
C ASP A 302 -45.30 -31.98 35.00
N ARG A 303 -45.40 -33.31 35.01
CA ARG A 303 -46.20 -34.05 36.02
C ARG A 303 -45.52 -34.08 37.39
N ILE A 304 -44.21 -34.34 37.44
CA ILE A 304 -43.44 -34.50 38.68
C ILE A 304 -43.27 -33.17 39.41
N LEU A 305 -43.02 -32.06 38.69
CA LEU A 305 -42.84 -30.72 39.26
C LEU A 305 -44.09 -30.17 39.98
N VAL A 306 -45.28 -30.72 39.70
CA VAL A 306 -46.53 -30.37 40.38
C VAL A 306 -46.75 -31.17 41.67
N LEU A 307 -46.07 -32.32 41.87
CA LEU A 307 -46.25 -33.18 43.04
C LEU A 307 -45.84 -32.52 44.39
N PRO A 308 -44.73 -31.75 44.50
CA PRO A 308 -44.40 -31.02 45.74
C PRO A 308 -45.53 -30.09 46.18
N ASN A 309 -46.12 -29.37 45.22
CA ASN A 309 -47.25 -28.48 45.47
C ASN A 309 -48.47 -29.27 45.97
N ARG A 310 -48.79 -30.43 45.38
CA ARG A 310 -49.87 -31.31 45.84
C ARG A 310 -49.63 -31.83 47.26
N GLY A 311 -48.39 -32.21 47.61
CA GLY A 311 -48.02 -32.61 48.98
C GLY A 311 -48.23 -31.49 49.99
N GLU A 312 -47.83 -30.26 49.66
CA GLU A 312 -48.09 -29.07 50.47
C GLU A 312 -49.58 -28.68 50.56
N HIS A 313 -50.44 -29.12 49.65
CA HIS A 313 -51.89 -29.01 49.81
C HIS A 313 -52.43 -30.09 50.77
N VAL A 314 -52.05 -31.36 50.59
CA VAL A 314 -52.42 -32.48 51.50
C VAL A 314 -52.07 -32.17 52.96
N LYS A 315 -50.92 -31.54 53.19
CA LYS A 315 -50.45 -31.09 54.51
C LYS A 315 -51.36 -30.06 55.19
N LYS A 316 -52.10 -29.25 54.40
CA LYS A 316 -52.95 -28.14 54.87
C LYS A 316 -54.43 -28.51 55.08
N ILE A 317 -54.83 -29.73 54.73
CA ILE A 317 -56.22 -30.19 54.90
C ILE A 317 -56.48 -30.55 56.35
N GLU A 318 -57.41 -29.83 56.99
CA GLU A 318 -57.82 -30.05 58.38
C GLU A 318 -58.69 -31.30 58.55
N PHE A 319 -59.57 -31.59 57.59
CA PHE A 319 -60.50 -32.72 57.68
C PHE A 319 -59.81 -34.04 57.30
N ALA A 320 -59.62 -34.91 58.30
CA ALA A 320 -58.87 -36.16 58.15
C ALA A 320 -59.38 -37.08 57.02
N GLY A 321 -60.69 -37.13 56.78
CA GLY A 321 -61.26 -37.95 55.70
C GLY A 321 -60.86 -37.47 54.31
N GLU A 322 -60.92 -36.15 54.07
CA GLU A 322 -60.45 -35.57 52.81
C GLU A 322 -58.92 -35.68 52.69
N LYS A 323 -58.18 -35.44 53.77
CA LYS A 323 -56.72 -35.57 53.79
C LYS A 323 -56.26 -36.96 53.35
N ILE A 324 -56.95 -38.03 53.78
CA ILE A 324 -56.67 -39.41 53.36
C ILE A 324 -56.91 -39.57 51.85
N VAL A 325 -58.06 -39.14 51.33
CA VAL A 325 -58.38 -39.25 49.89
C VAL A 325 -57.38 -38.47 49.03
N ARG A 326 -57.05 -37.23 49.39
CA ARG A 326 -56.06 -36.41 48.66
C ARG A 326 -54.64 -36.96 48.75
N ALA A 327 -54.29 -37.63 49.85
CA ALA A 327 -53.03 -38.34 49.97
C ALA A 327 -53.00 -39.59 49.05
N GLN A 328 -54.09 -40.36 48.99
CA GLN A 328 -54.22 -41.50 48.07
C GLN A 328 -54.09 -41.06 46.60
N GLU A 329 -54.85 -40.04 46.17
CA GLU A 329 -54.73 -39.40 44.85
C GLU A 329 -53.29 -38.96 44.51
N LEU A 330 -52.47 -38.65 45.53
CA LEU A 330 -51.07 -38.25 45.38
C LEU A 330 -50.11 -39.47 45.32
N HIS A 331 -50.31 -40.49 46.15
CA HIS A 331 -49.52 -41.74 46.08
C HIS A 331 -49.79 -42.51 44.77
N ASP A 332 -51.03 -42.51 44.28
CA ASP A 332 -51.38 -43.13 43.00
C ASP A 332 -50.67 -42.43 41.83
N ALA A 333 -50.69 -41.09 41.80
CA ALA A 333 -49.97 -40.31 40.80
C ALA A 333 -48.44 -40.41 40.92
N MET A 334 -47.89 -40.61 42.13
CA MET A 334 -46.48 -40.95 42.32
C MET A 334 -46.14 -42.35 41.79
N ALA A 335 -47.05 -43.32 41.94
CA ALA A 335 -46.87 -44.67 41.41
C ALA A 335 -46.94 -44.70 39.87
N GLU A 336 -47.87 -43.94 39.28
CA GLU A 336 -47.98 -43.73 37.82
C GLU A 336 -46.69 -43.10 37.27
N ALA A 337 -46.23 -41.98 37.85
CA ALA A 337 -44.98 -41.34 37.44
C ALA A 337 -43.76 -42.28 37.57
N ARG A 338 -43.68 -43.09 38.64
CA ARG A 338 -42.61 -44.09 38.81
C ARG A 338 -42.68 -45.17 37.73
N SER A 339 -43.87 -45.66 37.42
CA SER A 339 -44.10 -46.65 36.36
C SER A 339 -43.64 -46.12 34.99
N ASP A 340 -43.96 -44.87 34.68
CA ASP A 340 -43.59 -44.22 33.43
C ASP A 340 -42.07 -43.95 33.33
N CYS A 341 -41.41 -43.51 34.41
CA CYS A 341 -39.94 -43.42 34.47
C CYS A 341 -39.28 -44.79 34.20
N LEU A 342 -39.78 -45.86 34.83
CA LEU A 342 -39.28 -47.22 34.63
C LEU A 342 -39.56 -47.74 33.21
N ALA A 343 -40.71 -47.40 32.62
CA ALA A 343 -41.04 -47.74 31.24
C ALA A 343 -40.11 -47.02 30.24
N LEU A 344 -39.77 -45.75 30.50
CA LEU A 344 -38.84 -44.97 29.70
C LEU A 344 -37.40 -45.49 29.82
N LEU A 345 -36.89 -45.74 31.03
CA LEU A 345 -35.59 -46.41 31.24
C LEU A 345 -35.53 -47.77 30.52
N ARG A 346 -36.60 -48.58 30.62
CA ARG A 346 -36.68 -49.87 29.92
C ARG A 346 -36.67 -49.70 28.40
N SER A 347 -37.33 -48.68 27.86
CA SER A 347 -37.24 -48.35 26.44
C SER A 347 -35.83 -47.91 26.03
N ILE A 348 -35.12 -47.19 26.90
CA ILE A 348 -33.75 -46.74 26.65
C ILE A 348 -32.79 -47.93 26.59
N PHE A 349 -32.80 -48.78 27.62
CA PHE A 349 -31.90 -49.94 27.70
C PHE A 349 -32.18 -50.99 26.63
N LEU A 350 -33.44 -51.15 26.18
CA LEU A 350 -33.79 -52.05 25.07
C LEU A 350 -33.08 -51.67 23.75
N MET A 351 -32.69 -50.40 23.59
CA MET A 351 -32.04 -49.88 22.37
C MET A 351 -30.52 -49.75 22.50
N ASN A 352 -29.92 -50.17 23.63
CA ASN A 352 -28.47 -50.08 23.90
C ASN A 352 -27.59 -50.71 22.80
N SER A 353 -28.09 -51.72 22.07
CA SER A 353 -27.40 -52.34 20.93
C SER A 353 -27.17 -51.37 19.77
N TYR A 354 -28.11 -50.47 19.49
CA TYR A 354 -27.96 -49.48 18.41
C TYR A 354 -26.97 -48.37 18.78
N PHE A 355 -26.95 -47.96 20.05
CA PHE A 355 -25.97 -46.98 20.55
C PHE A 355 -24.57 -47.59 20.68
N LEU A 356 -24.46 -48.90 20.94
CA LEU A 356 -23.20 -49.64 20.82
C LEU A 356 -22.64 -49.61 19.39
N GLU A 357 -23.46 -49.86 18.37
CA GLU A 357 -23.02 -49.76 16.95
C GLU A 357 -22.65 -48.32 16.55
N LEU A 358 -23.37 -47.31 17.08
CA LEU A 358 -23.02 -45.90 16.90
C LEU A 358 -21.65 -45.56 17.49
N ASP A 359 -21.36 -46.02 18.72
CA ASP A 359 -20.06 -45.77 19.36
C ASP A 359 -18.93 -46.58 18.72
N VAL A 360 -19.19 -47.81 18.26
CA VAL A 360 -18.27 -48.60 17.42
C VAL A 360 -17.89 -47.81 16.16
N ARG A 361 -18.88 -47.23 15.49
CA ARG A 361 -18.62 -46.36 14.33
C ARG A 361 -17.81 -45.13 14.72
N ARG A 362 -18.23 -44.36 15.73
CA ARG A 362 -17.53 -43.16 16.18
C ARG A 362 -16.06 -43.45 16.52
N VAL A 363 -15.78 -44.56 17.19
CA VAL A 363 -14.43 -44.99 17.58
C VAL A 363 -13.60 -45.42 16.35
N ASN A 364 -14.22 -46.02 15.33
CA ASN A 364 -13.58 -46.29 14.05
C ASN A 364 -13.28 -44.99 13.28
N ASP A 365 -14.22 -44.06 13.20
CA ASP A 365 -14.05 -42.75 12.55
C ASP A 365 -12.98 -41.89 13.25
N ALA A 366 -12.90 -41.96 14.59
CA ALA A 366 -11.85 -41.35 15.41
C ALA A 366 -10.47 -42.04 15.24
N THR A 367 -10.43 -43.35 15.03
CA THR A 367 -9.20 -44.07 14.67
C THR A 367 -8.72 -43.67 13.28
N ALA A 368 -9.64 -43.53 12.32
CA ALA A 368 -9.34 -43.00 10.99
C ALA A 368 -8.90 -41.52 11.04
N ALA A 369 -9.41 -40.72 11.98
CA ALA A 369 -8.91 -39.38 12.26
C ALA A 369 -7.46 -39.41 12.76
N LEU A 370 -7.15 -40.19 13.79
CA LEU A 370 -5.77 -40.36 14.30
C LEU A 370 -4.79 -40.74 13.18
N GLN A 371 -5.18 -41.65 12.28
CA GLN A 371 -4.33 -42.07 11.17
C GLN A 371 -4.17 -40.97 10.10
N ARG A 372 -5.25 -40.26 9.73
CA ARG A 372 -5.17 -39.09 8.82
C ARG A 372 -4.24 -38.02 9.38
N TRP A 373 -4.36 -37.70 10.68
CA TRP A 373 -3.49 -36.72 11.34
C TRP A 373 -2.03 -37.18 11.40
N LYS A 374 -1.74 -38.42 11.81
CA LYS A 374 -0.37 -38.98 11.78
C LYS A 374 0.26 -38.95 10.38
N GLN A 375 -0.52 -39.20 9.32
CA GLN A 375 -0.05 -39.09 7.93
C GLN A 375 0.21 -37.63 7.51
N HIS A 376 -0.67 -36.70 7.90
CA HIS A 376 -0.57 -35.30 7.50
C HIS A 376 0.51 -34.53 8.27
N GLU A 377 0.74 -34.83 9.55
CA GLU A 377 1.81 -34.23 10.36
C GLU A 377 3.20 -34.46 9.77
N LEU A 378 3.48 -35.70 9.34
CA LEU A 378 4.74 -36.09 8.70
C LEU A 378 5.05 -35.29 7.42
N CYS A 379 4.06 -34.62 6.84
CA CYS A 379 4.21 -33.71 5.69
C CYS A 379 4.18 -32.22 6.10
N ALA A 380 3.26 -31.82 6.98
CA ALA A 380 3.00 -30.42 7.31
C ALA A 380 4.01 -29.81 8.30
N LEU A 381 4.48 -30.62 9.26
CA LEU A 381 5.43 -30.25 10.32
C LEU A 381 6.88 -30.61 9.98
N ALA A 382 7.17 -31.12 8.77
CA ALA A 382 8.51 -31.55 8.38
C ALA A 382 9.54 -30.40 8.22
N ASP A 383 9.14 -29.13 8.28
CA ASP A 383 10.08 -27.98 8.24
C ASP A 383 10.68 -27.71 9.62
N PRO A 384 11.98 -28.03 9.86
CA PRO A 384 12.60 -27.93 11.18
C PRO A 384 12.69 -26.48 11.70
N ARG A 385 12.54 -25.48 10.81
CA ARG A 385 12.63 -24.06 11.16
C ARG A 385 11.34 -23.57 11.82
N ILE A 386 10.19 -24.14 11.45
CA ILE A 386 8.89 -23.76 11.99
C ILE A 386 8.50 -24.64 13.19
N VAL A 387 8.92 -25.92 13.18
CA VAL A 387 8.85 -26.83 14.34
C VAL A 387 9.34 -26.18 15.63
N LYS A 388 10.48 -25.48 15.58
CA LYS A 388 11.09 -24.86 16.76
C LYS A 388 10.28 -23.69 17.36
N ALA A 389 9.27 -23.18 16.63
CA ALA A 389 8.34 -22.17 17.13
C ALA A 389 7.02 -22.74 17.68
N VAL A 390 6.71 -24.02 17.44
CA VAL A 390 5.39 -24.63 17.68
C VAL A 390 5.38 -25.69 18.80
N GLN A 391 6.54 -25.92 19.44
CA GLN A 391 6.75 -26.86 20.55
C GLN A 391 6.35 -28.30 20.18
N LEU A 392 7.33 -29.05 19.68
CA LEU A 392 7.16 -30.42 19.17
C LEU A 392 6.87 -31.44 20.26
N ASP A 393 7.45 -31.26 21.46
CA ASP A 393 7.36 -32.25 22.54
C ASP A 393 5.89 -32.47 22.96
N ASP A 394 5.16 -31.37 23.12
CA ASP A 394 3.72 -31.32 23.39
C ASP A 394 2.83 -31.88 22.25
N LEU A 395 3.35 -32.04 21.02
CA LEU A 395 2.64 -32.80 19.98
C LEU A 395 2.74 -34.30 20.22
N HIS A 396 3.93 -34.81 20.54
CA HIS A 396 4.13 -36.25 20.74
C HIS A 396 3.28 -36.78 21.91
N ASP A 397 3.22 -36.03 23.01
CA ASP A 397 2.38 -36.37 24.17
C ASP A 397 0.88 -36.38 23.83
N VAL A 398 0.42 -35.49 22.95
CA VAL A 398 -0.98 -35.45 22.47
C VAL A 398 -1.33 -36.69 21.66
N PHE A 399 -0.47 -37.11 20.71
CA PHE A 399 -0.67 -38.35 19.97
C PHE A 399 -0.60 -39.58 20.86
N ALA A 400 0.36 -39.62 21.80
CA ALA A 400 0.49 -40.71 22.75
C ALA A 400 -0.73 -40.84 23.67
N HIS A 401 -1.32 -39.72 24.10
CA HIS A 401 -2.53 -39.69 24.91
C HIS A 401 -3.76 -40.20 24.14
N ALA A 402 -4.00 -39.69 22.92
CA ALA A 402 -5.11 -40.14 22.07
C ALA A 402 -4.98 -41.63 21.68
N GLU A 403 -3.75 -42.07 21.37
CA GLU A 403 -3.43 -43.49 21.12
C GLU A 403 -3.64 -44.37 22.35
N ALA A 404 -3.23 -43.93 23.55
CA ALA A 404 -3.46 -44.65 24.79
C ALA A 404 -4.94 -44.70 25.21
N ALA A 405 -5.76 -43.73 24.77
CA ALA A 405 -7.20 -43.77 24.97
C ALA A 405 -7.89 -44.75 24.00
N LEU A 406 -7.60 -44.67 22.70
CA LEU A 406 -8.12 -45.60 21.69
C LEU A 406 -7.67 -47.06 21.93
N ARG A 407 -6.41 -47.28 22.37
CA ARG A 407 -5.91 -48.63 22.72
C ARG A 407 -6.62 -49.26 23.92
N ARG A 408 -7.13 -48.46 24.87
CA ARG A 408 -7.97 -48.97 25.96
C ARG A 408 -9.34 -49.36 25.40
N ALA A 409 -10.04 -48.41 24.79
CA ALA A 409 -11.40 -48.64 24.27
C ALA A 409 -11.48 -49.77 23.22
N MET A 410 -10.52 -49.91 22.30
CA MET A 410 -10.58 -50.96 21.28
C MET A 410 -9.88 -52.27 21.70
N GLY A 411 -8.98 -52.23 22.67
CA GLY A 411 -8.02 -53.30 22.89
C GLY A 411 -6.91 -53.35 21.81
N LEU A 412 -5.85 -54.10 22.09
CA LEU A 412 -4.62 -54.07 21.28
C LEU A 412 -4.78 -54.71 19.89
N THR A 413 -5.65 -55.71 19.73
CA THR A 413 -5.91 -56.38 18.44
C THR A 413 -6.54 -55.43 17.43
N ASP A 414 -7.65 -54.82 17.83
CA ASP A 414 -8.51 -53.98 17.00
C ASP A 414 -7.82 -52.64 16.72
N PHE A 415 -7.04 -52.13 17.69
CA PHE A 415 -6.16 -50.99 17.46
C PHE A 415 -5.12 -51.25 16.36
N ASN A 416 -4.46 -52.41 16.38
CA ASN A 416 -3.52 -52.78 15.32
C ASN A 416 -4.22 -53.08 13.97
N ALA A 417 -5.49 -53.49 14.01
CA ALA A 417 -6.34 -53.65 12.83
C ALA A 417 -6.90 -52.32 12.29
N HIS A 418 -6.80 -51.23 13.06
CA HIS A 418 -7.39 -49.90 12.81
C HIS A 418 -8.93 -49.89 12.74
N ALA A 419 -9.59 -50.93 13.24
CA ALA A 419 -11.03 -51.07 13.27
C ALA A 419 -11.47 -52.02 14.40
N THR A 420 -12.56 -51.67 15.07
CA THR A 420 -13.23 -52.50 16.08
C THR A 420 -14.69 -52.77 15.70
N SER A 421 -15.33 -53.69 16.42
CA SER A 421 -16.74 -54.08 16.23
C SER A 421 -17.51 -54.08 17.55
N ALA A 422 -18.82 -54.33 17.49
CA ALA A 422 -19.68 -54.57 18.66
C ALA A 422 -19.52 -55.98 19.27
N ALA A 423 -18.79 -56.89 18.61
CA ALA A 423 -18.71 -58.29 19.02
C ALA A 423 -18.07 -58.43 20.42
N GLY A 424 -18.79 -59.06 21.34
CA GLY A 424 -18.33 -59.28 22.72
C GLY A 424 -18.38 -58.05 23.63
N LYS A 425 -18.97 -56.94 23.18
CA LYS A 425 -19.10 -55.70 23.97
C LYS A 425 -20.53 -55.47 24.46
N ARG A 426 -20.65 -54.65 25.49
CA ARG A 426 -21.91 -54.15 26.05
C ARG A 426 -21.86 -52.63 26.17
N TYR A 427 -22.96 -51.96 25.86
CA TYR A 427 -23.02 -50.49 25.95
C TYR A 427 -22.73 -49.99 27.37
N GLU A 428 -23.31 -50.65 28.38
CA GLU A 428 -23.22 -50.22 29.78
C GLU A 428 -21.79 -50.32 30.35
N GLU A 429 -20.98 -51.21 29.80
CA GLU A 429 -19.60 -51.47 30.21
C GLU A 429 -18.59 -50.68 29.37
N TRP A 430 -18.92 -50.42 28.10
CA TRP A 430 -17.97 -49.90 27.10
C TRP A 430 -18.11 -48.41 26.76
N HIS A 431 -19.31 -47.84 26.89
CA HIS A 431 -19.60 -46.45 26.47
C HIS A 431 -18.69 -45.42 27.18
N ALA A 432 -18.31 -45.67 28.43
CA ALA A 432 -17.39 -44.82 29.18
C ALA A 432 -15.97 -44.78 28.57
N GLU A 433 -15.43 -45.92 28.14
CA GLU A 433 -14.12 -46.00 27.50
C GLU A 433 -14.15 -45.41 26.08
N ALA A 434 -15.20 -45.73 25.31
CA ALA A 434 -15.43 -45.14 24.00
C ALA A 434 -15.49 -43.61 24.09
N SER A 435 -16.32 -43.06 24.99
CA SER A 435 -16.46 -41.61 25.21
C SER A 435 -15.16 -40.95 25.66
N ALA A 436 -14.36 -41.61 26.50
CA ALA A 436 -13.04 -41.12 26.87
C ALA A 436 -12.06 -41.09 25.68
N ALA A 437 -12.09 -42.10 24.80
CA ALA A 437 -11.28 -42.13 23.57
C ALA A 437 -11.71 -41.06 22.57
N LEU A 438 -13.02 -40.89 22.33
CA LEU A 438 -13.57 -39.84 21.46
C LEU A 438 -13.21 -38.44 21.96
N THR A 439 -13.31 -38.21 23.27
CA THR A 439 -12.92 -36.94 23.89
C THR A 439 -11.42 -36.66 23.72
N SER A 440 -10.58 -37.68 23.92
CA SER A 440 -9.12 -37.58 23.77
C SER A 440 -8.70 -37.29 22.32
N VAL A 441 -9.34 -37.94 21.33
CA VAL A 441 -9.11 -37.66 19.90
C VAL A 441 -9.58 -36.24 19.54
N ARG A 442 -10.77 -35.82 19.99
CA ARG A 442 -11.28 -34.46 19.74
C ARG A 442 -10.37 -33.37 20.33
N GLN A 443 -9.83 -33.60 21.53
CA GLN A 443 -8.85 -32.71 22.16
C GLN A 443 -7.53 -32.66 21.36
N MET A 444 -7.06 -33.80 20.83
CA MET A 444 -5.95 -33.81 19.88
C MET A 444 -6.28 -32.91 18.67
N GLU A 445 -7.36 -33.19 17.93
CA GLU A 445 -7.70 -32.44 16.70
C GLU A 445 -7.74 -30.92 16.94
N GLN A 446 -8.38 -30.47 18.02
CA GLN A 446 -8.42 -29.04 18.38
C GLN A 446 -7.04 -28.43 18.65
N ARG A 447 -6.12 -29.16 19.31
CA ARG A 447 -4.74 -28.70 19.54
C ARG A 447 -3.91 -28.70 18.25
N LEU A 448 -4.15 -29.65 17.35
CA LEU A 448 -3.49 -29.73 16.04
C LEU A 448 -3.96 -28.63 15.08
N GLU A 449 -5.28 -28.39 14.99
CA GLU A 449 -5.86 -27.28 14.22
C GLU A 449 -5.32 -25.93 14.69
N HIS A 450 -5.28 -25.71 16.01
CA HIS A 450 -4.69 -24.49 16.57
C HIS A 450 -3.21 -24.33 16.21
N LYS A 451 -2.41 -25.40 16.31
CA LYS A 451 -0.99 -25.38 15.91
C LYS A 451 -0.83 -25.17 14.39
N ILE A 452 -1.69 -25.74 13.54
CA ILE A 452 -1.71 -25.48 12.09
C ILE A 452 -2.08 -24.02 11.78
N HIS A 453 -3.03 -23.43 12.51
CA HIS A 453 -3.34 -22.01 12.37
C HIS A 453 -2.12 -21.13 12.72
N LEU A 454 -1.41 -21.44 13.80
CA LEU A 454 -0.16 -20.75 14.15
C LEU A 454 0.93 -20.93 13.08
N LEU A 455 1.11 -22.13 12.52
CA LEU A 455 2.01 -22.37 11.37
C LEU A 455 1.65 -21.48 10.18
N HIS A 456 0.35 -21.33 9.88
CA HIS A 456 -0.14 -20.51 8.78
C HIS A 456 0.16 -19.02 9.01
N VAL A 457 -0.15 -18.49 10.20
CA VAL A 457 0.15 -17.09 10.58
C VAL A 457 1.66 -16.80 10.51
N VAL A 458 2.50 -17.70 11.02
CA VAL A 458 3.97 -17.57 10.94
C VAL A 458 4.46 -17.61 9.49
N ARG A 459 3.87 -18.44 8.62
CA ARG A 459 4.21 -18.47 7.19
C ARG A 459 3.80 -17.17 6.48
N LEU A 460 2.61 -16.63 6.74
CA LEU A 460 2.18 -15.34 6.17
C LEU A 460 3.11 -14.19 6.60
N ALA A 461 3.44 -14.07 7.89
CA ALA A 461 4.37 -13.05 8.38
C ALA A 461 5.79 -13.19 7.80
N GLN A 462 6.21 -14.41 7.43
CA GLN A 462 7.47 -14.64 6.70
C GLN A 462 7.41 -14.25 5.21
N VAL A 463 6.22 -14.27 4.58
CA VAL A 463 6.02 -13.77 3.22
C VAL A 463 5.98 -12.26 3.22
N GLU A 464 5.16 -11.65 4.09
CA GLU A 464 5.07 -10.19 4.28
C GLU A 464 6.46 -9.59 4.53
N LYS A 465 7.27 -10.18 5.42
CA LYS A 465 8.64 -9.72 5.70
C LYS A 465 9.59 -9.82 4.50
N ARG A 466 9.34 -10.71 3.53
CA ARG A 466 10.11 -10.78 2.27
C ARG A 466 9.63 -9.73 1.28
N GLU A 467 8.32 -9.53 1.18
CA GLU A 467 7.71 -8.52 0.32
C GLU A 467 8.09 -7.10 0.75
N THR A 468 8.10 -6.80 2.06
CA THR A 468 8.61 -5.52 2.57
C THR A 468 10.09 -5.34 2.28
N ALA A 469 10.91 -6.38 2.43
CA ALA A 469 12.34 -6.30 2.14
C ALA A 469 12.63 -6.09 0.64
N LEU A 470 11.82 -6.67 -0.24
CA LEU A 470 11.88 -6.43 -1.69
C LEU A 470 11.45 -5.01 -2.04
N MET A 471 10.34 -4.53 -1.47
CA MET A 471 9.86 -3.15 -1.62
C MET A 471 10.93 -2.14 -1.18
N GLU A 472 11.59 -2.36 -0.04
CA GLU A 472 12.71 -1.51 0.37
C GLU A 472 13.93 -1.57 -0.59
N THR A 473 14.11 -2.65 -1.37
CA THR A 473 15.17 -2.67 -2.42
C THR A 473 14.73 -1.93 -3.67
N GLU A 474 13.48 -2.08 -4.11
CA GLU A 474 12.91 -1.35 -5.24
C GLU A 474 12.84 0.17 -4.98
N ASP A 475 12.52 0.58 -3.76
CA ASP A 475 12.55 1.99 -3.32
C ASP A 475 13.99 2.55 -3.36
N ARG A 476 14.99 1.77 -2.92
CA ARG A 476 16.41 2.18 -2.96
C ARG A 476 16.93 2.31 -4.39
N GLU A 477 16.57 1.39 -5.29
CA GLU A 477 16.93 1.47 -6.70
C GLU A 477 16.22 2.64 -7.41
N SER A 478 14.94 2.86 -7.11
CA SER A 478 14.16 4.00 -7.61
C SER A 478 14.77 5.33 -7.16
N ALA A 479 15.12 5.47 -5.89
CA ALA A 479 15.78 6.67 -5.36
C ALA A 479 17.17 6.92 -6.00
N GLN A 480 17.94 5.86 -6.29
CA GLN A 480 19.20 5.97 -7.03
C GLN A 480 18.99 6.43 -8.47
N LEU A 481 17.97 5.91 -9.17
CA LEU A 481 17.62 6.33 -10.52
C LEU A 481 17.15 7.78 -10.56
N GLU A 482 16.32 8.22 -9.61
CA GLU A 482 15.93 9.63 -9.48
C GLU A 482 17.14 10.54 -9.21
N ALA A 483 18.05 10.15 -8.30
CA ALA A 483 19.26 10.92 -8.02
C ALA A 483 20.15 11.06 -9.27
N GLN A 484 20.30 9.99 -10.06
CA GLN A 484 21.01 10.03 -11.34
C GLN A 484 20.31 10.92 -12.38
N GLN A 485 18.98 10.93 -12.42
CA GLN A 485 18.23 11.80 -13.34
C GLN A 485 18.37 13.28 -12.94
N ARG A 486 18.21 13.62 -11.66
CA ARG A 486 18.40 14.97 -11.13
C ARG A 486 19.82 15.47 -11.44
N ALA A 487 20.86 14.71 -11.12
CA ALA A 487 22.25 15.06 -11.42
C ALA A 487 22.53 15.29 -12.92
N ARG A 488 21.82 14.59 -13.84
CA ARG A 488 21.90 14.86 -15.28
C ARG A 488 21.21 16.16 -15.69
N VAL A 489 20.10 16.51 -15.06
CA VAL A 489 19.41 17.80 -15.27
C VAL A 489 20.29 18.93 -14.73
N ASP A 490 20.80 18.82 -13.50
CA ASP A 490 21.71 19.79 -12.87
C ASP A 490 22.95 20.03 -13.75
N GLN A 491 23.53 18.96 -14.31
CA GLN A 491 24.68 19.05 -15.22
C GLN A 491 24.31 19.72 -16.56
N ALA A 492 23.12 19.46 -17.10
CA ALA A 492 22.63 20.09 -18.32
C ALA A 492 22.35 21.59 -18.11
N GLU A 493 21.73 21.98 -17.00
CA GLU A 493 21.51 23.37 -16.62
C GLU A 493 22.83 24.12 -16.39
N ALA A 494 23.77 23.50 -15.67
CA ALA A 494 25.11 24.06 -15.48
C ALA A 494 25.86 24.25 -16.83
N TYR A 495 25.69 23.32 -17.78
CA TYR A 495 26.26 23.45 -19.12
C TYR A 495 25.59 24.55 -19.95
N VAL A 496 24.26 24.70 -19.87
CA VAL A 496 23.53 25.80 -20.51
C VAL A 496 23.95 27.15 -19.92
N ALA A 497 24.08 27.26 -18.59
CA ALA A 497 24.57 28.46 -17.91
C ALA A 497 26.03 28.79 -18.26
N PHE A 498 26.88 27.77 -18.45
CA PHE A 498 28.24 27.94 -18.97
C PHE A 498 28.24 28.48 -20.41
N LEU A 499 27.44 27.88 -21.31
CA LEU A 499 27.31 28.36 -22.69
C LEU A 499 26.76 29.79 -22.77
N ALA A 500 25.84 30.17 -21.87
CA ALA A 500 25.35 31.54 -21.78
C ALA A 500 26.47 32.52 -21.41
N LYS A 501 27.29 32.22 -20.38
CA LYS A 501 28.47 33.02 -20.01
C LYS A 501 29.51 33.10 -21.14
N CYS A 502 29.73 32.01 -21.88
CA CYS A 502 30.62 32.02 -23.04
C CYS A 502 30.12 32.92 -24.18
N ARG A 503 28.80 32.91 -24.45
CA ARG A 503 28.16 33.83 -25.42
C ARG A 503 28.27 35.29 -24.97
N GLU A 504 28.00 35.57 -23.71
CA GLU A 504 28.12 36.92 -23.11
C GLU A 504 29.56 37.44 -23.21
N GLY A 505 30.56 36.63 -22.84
CA GLY A 505 31.97 36.97 -22.94
C GLY A 505 32.43 37.19 -24.39
N TRP A 506 31.98 36.35 -25.33
CA TRP A 506 32.24 36.54 -26.75
C TRP A 506 31.62 37.84 -27.28
N GLN A 507 30.37 38.14 -26.91
CA GLN A 507 29.66 39.31 -27.38
C GLN A 507 30.25 40.60 -26.81
N LYS A 508 30.61 40.66 -25.52
CA LYS A 508 31.41 41.75 -24.94
C LYS A 508 32.76 41.92 -25.67
N GLY A 509 33.36 40.82 -26.12
CA GLY A 509 34.56 40.82 -26.97
C GLY A 509 34.34 41.25 -28.42
N LEU A 510 33.10 41.28 -28.93
CA LEU A 510 32.75 41.90 -30.21
C LEU A 510 32.43 43.38 -30.02
N GLU A 511 31.60 43.72 -29.03
CA GLU A 511 31.23 45.09 -28.66
C GLU A 511 32.47 45.93 -28.37
N LYS A 512 33.43 45.39 -27.60
CA LYS A 512 34.71 46.06 -27.39
C LYS A 512 35.48 46.27 -28.70
N ARG A 513 35.64 45.26 -29.56
CA ARG A 513 36.35 45.41 -30.84
C ARG A 513 35.68 46.41 -31.77
N GLN A 514 34.34 46.51 -31.74
CA GLN A 514 33.60 47.52 -32.48
C GLN A 514 33.83 48.92 -31.89
N ALA A 515 33.87 49.07 -30.57
CA ALA A 515 34.21 50.33 -29.91
C ALA A 515 35.66 50.76 -30.19
N ASP A 516 36.62 49.85 -30.06
CA ASP A 516 38.04 50.07 -30.38
C ASP A 516 38.15 50.58 -31.85
N LEU A 517 37.55 49.88 -32.82
CA LEU A 517 37.52 50.29 -34.24
C LEU A 517 36.86 51.66 -34.46
N GLN A 518 35.77 51.98 -33.76
CA GLN A 518 35.14 53.31 -33.85
C GLN A 518 36.06 54.42 -33.29
N THR A 519 36.85 54.13 -32.24
CA THR A 519 37.85 55.09 -31.73
C THR A 519 39.03 55.26 -32.70
N GLU A 520 39.46 54.20 -33.39
CA GLU A 520 40.47 54.31 -34.46
C GLU A 520 39.96 55.15 -35.62
N LEU A 521 38.76 54.87 -36.14
CA LEU A 521 38.14 55.65 -37.22
C LEU A 521 37.94 57.13 -36.84
N ALA A 522 37.53 57.41 -35.59
CA ALA A 522 37.42 58.79 -35.09
C ALA A 522 38.79 59.49 -35.00
N ALA A 523 39.84 58.78 -34.60
CA ALA A 523 41.20 59.30 -34.56
C ALA A 523 41.77 59.53 -35.98
N GLU A 524 41.45 58.67 -36.95
CA GLU A 524 41.83 58.86 -38.34
C GLU A 524 41.09 60.03 -39.00
N ALA A 525 39.78 60.15 -38.76
CA ALA A 525 39.01 61.32 -39.20
C ALA A 525 39.63 62.61 -38.64
N ALA A 526 39.92 62.67 -37.33
CA ALA A 526 40.58 63.84 -36.71
C ALA A 526 41.97 64.15 -37.29
N ARG A 527 42.74 63.15 -37.72
CA ARG A 527 44.02 63.33 -38.45
C ARG A 527 43.80 63.92 -39.85
N GLN A 528 42.88 63.36 -40.63
CA GLN A 528 42.54 63.85 -41.97
C GLN A 528 42.07 65.32 -41.93
N ASP A 529 41.20 65.61 -40.96
CA ASP A 529 40.63 66.93 -40.69
C ASP A 529 41.71 67.95 -40.28
N ALA A 530 42.73 67.52 -39.51
CA ALA A 530 43.91 68.33 -39.21
C ALA A 530 44.84 68.56 -40.41
N VAL A 531 44.92 67.61 -41.37
CA VAL A 531 45.65 67.80 -42.63
C VAL A 531 44.90 68.77 -43.55
N ALA A 532 43.58 68.64 -43.68
CA ALA A 532 42.74 69.54 -44.47
C ALA A 532 42.85 71.00 -43.97
N ARG A 533 42.82 71.22 -42.65
CA ARG A 533 43.06 72.54 -42.03
C ARG A 533 44.42 73.14 -42.37
N LYS A 534 45.49 72.32 -42.46
CA LYS A 534 46.83 72.78 -42.85
C LYS A 534 46.89 73.18 -44.32
N LEU A 535 46.32 72.38 -45.22
CA LEU A 535 46.30 72.66 -46.66
C LEU A 535 45.52 73.96 -46.97
N ALA A 536 44.34 74.14 -46.35
CA ALA A 536 43.52 75.34 -46.50
C ALA A 536 44.20 76.63 -45.98
N LEU A 537 45.20 76.53 -45.09
CA LEU A 537 46.02 77.67 -44.67
C LEU A 537 47.06 78.05 -45.73
N ILE A 538 47.73 77.05 -46.32
CA ILE A 538 48.78 77.24 -47.35
C ILE A 538 48.19 77.88 -48.62
N GLU A 539 46.99 77.46 -49.03
CA GLU A 539 46.28 78.01 -50.19
C GLU A 539 45.94 79.50 -50.01
N ARG A 540 45.53 79.89 -48.79
CA ARG A 540 45.22 81.31 -48.46
C ARG A 540 46.45 82.20 -48.49
N MET A 541 47.63 81.66 -48.18
CA MET A 541 48.89 82.42 -48.22
C MET A 541 49.31 82.72 -49.68
N HIS A 542 49.37 81.71 -50.55
CA HIS A 542 49.73 81.88 -51.96
C HIS A 542 48.83 82.90 -52.67
N LYS A 543 47.50 82.77 -52.52
CA LYS A 543 46.53 83.70 -53.12
C LYS A 543 46.76 85.17 -52.73
N ARG A 544 47.23 85.43 -51.50
CA ARG A 544 47.53 86.79 -51.01
C ARG A 544 48.83 87.33 -51.60
N ASP A 545 49.86 86.49 -51.70
CA ASP A 545 51.18 86.91 -52.14
C ASP A 545 51.23 87.10 -53.68
N LEU A 546 50.44 86.32 -54.44
CA LEU A 546 50.19 86.58 -55.86
C LEU A 546 49.51 87.95 -56.10
N HIS A 547 48.49 88.28 -55.28
CA HIS A 547 47.79 89.58 -55.35
C HIS A 547 48.69 90.78 -55.03
N ARG A 548 49.71 90.59 -54.18
CA ARG A 548 50.74 91.61 -53.91
C ARG A 548 51.63 91.86 -55.13
N ARG A 549 52.03 90.81 -55.87
CA ARG A 549 52.94 90.93 -57.03
C ARG A 549 52.30 91.68 -58.20
N SER A 550 51.03 91.42 -58.50
CA SER A 550 50.33 92.02 -59.65
C SER A 550 50.00 93.52 -59.53
N ALA A 551 50.21 94.15 -58.38
CA ALA A 551 49.82 95.54 -58.11
C ALA A 551 50.95 96.58 -58.28
N ALA A 552 52.17 96.14 -58.59
CA ALA A 552 53.34 97.02 -58.69
C ALA A 552 53.46 97.70 -60.07
N LYS A 553 53.72 99.01 -60.10
CA LYS A 553 54.07 99.76 -61.32
C LYS A 553 55.56 99.58 -61.65
N LEU A 554 55.90 98.40 -62.17
CA LEU A 554 57.26 98.05 -62.61
C LEU A 554 57.55 98.62 -64.01
N SER A 555 58.82 98.84 -64.34
CA SER A 555 59.26 99.01 -65.73
C SER A 555 59.20 97.69 -66.52
N ILE A 556 59.39 97.72 -67.85
CA ILE A 556 59.37 96.49 -68.67
C ILE A 556 60.47 95.52 -68.24
N TRP A 557 61.68 96.03 -68.03
CA TRP A 557 62.84 95.24 -67.59
C TRP A 557 62.60 94.62 -66.20
N GLU A 558 61.99 95.36 -65.27
CA GLU A 558 61.62 94.84 -63.96
C GLU A 558 60.45 93.85 -64.01
N ALA A 559 59.45 94.05 -64.86
CA ALA A 559 58.36 93.08 -65.06
C ALA A 559 58.87 91.73 -65.61
N VAL A 560 59.88 91.77 -66.49
CA VAL A 560 60.64 90.61 -66.97
C VAL A 560 61.57 90.04 -65.88
N LYS A 561 61.96 90.82 -64.89
CA LYS A 561 62.80 90.42 -63.74
C LYS A 561 62.01 89.89 -62.53
N GLU A 562 60.71 90.13 -62.46
CA GLU A 562 59.81 89.66 -61.38
C GLU A 562 58.83 88.55 -61.84
N GLY A 563 58.93 88.11 -63.10
CA GLY A 563 58.19 86.94 -63.60
C GLY A 563 56.70 87.18 -63.85
N LEU A 564 56.30 88.39 -64.24
CA LEU A 564 54.91 88.67 -64.58
C LEU A 564 54.46 87.91 -65.86
N PRO A 565 53.17 87.51 -65.96
CA PRO A 565 52.60 86.86 -67.14
C PRO A 565 52.90 87.56 -68.47
N VAL A 566 53.04 86.77 -69.53
CA VAL A 566 53.48 87.22 -70.87
C VAL A 566 52.53 88.27 -71.46
N GLU A 567 51.24 88.19 -71.14
CA GLU A 567 50.20 89.12 -71.54
C GLU A 567 50.45 90.53 -70.97
N ILE A 568 50.98 90.61 -69.74
CA ILE A 568 51.32 91.86 -69.08
C ILE A 568 52.62 92.43 -69.68
N VAL A 569 53.66 91.61 -69.85
CA VAL A 569 54.91 92.08 -70.48
C VAL A 569 54.67 92.55 -71.92
N ARG A 570 53.89 91.79 -72.71
CA ARG A 570 53.52 92.13 -74.09
C ARG A 570 52.78 93.47 -74.18
N THR A 571 51.81 93.71 -73.28
CA THR A 571 51.07 94.99 -73.28
C THR A 571 51.94 96.17 -72.86
N MET A 572 52.88 95.99 -71.92
CA MET A 572 53.86 97.01 -71.56
C MET A 572 54.84 97.33 -72.71
N VAL A 573 55.34 96.31 -73.42
CA VAL A 573 56.21 96.48 -74.61
C VAL A 573 55.51 97.30 -75.70
N PHE A 574 54.27 96.95 -76.07
CA PHE A 574 53.54 97.69 -77.10
C PHE A 574 53.23 99.14 -76.71
N ALA A 575 52.97 99.42 -75.43
CA ALA A 575 52.76 100.78 -74.94
C ALA A 575 54.01 101.66 -75.14
N GLU A 576 55.19 101.11 -74.90
CA GLU A 576 56.46 101.82 -75.01
C GLU A 576 56.89 102.01 -76.48
N MET A 577 56.66 101.02 -77.36
CA MET A 577 56.81 101.19 -78.82
C MET A 577 55.92 102.33 -79.37
N GLN A 578 54.68 102.45 -78.87
CA GLN A 578 53.79 103.56 -79.23
C GLN A 578 54.21 104.91 -78.63
N LYS A 579 54.97 104.92 -77.52
CA LYS A 579 55.49 106.12 -76.89
C LYS A 579 56.74 106.63 -77.63
N ALA A 580 57.62 105.73 -78.05
CA ALA A 580 58.79 106.04 -78.87
C ALA A 580 58.42 106.75 -80.18
N ARG A 581 57.50 106.17 -80.96
CA ARG A 581 56.96 106.79 -82.19
C ARG A 581 56.34 108.19 -81.98
N ARG A 582 55.78 108.46 -80.79
CA ARG A 582 55.21 109.77 -80.44
C ARG A 582 56.25 110.80 -80.00
N LEU A 583 57.43 110.35 -79.58
CA LEU A 583 58.52 111.19 -79.10
C LEU A 583 59.68 111.31 -80.11
N GLY A 584 59.57 110.69 -81.28
CA GLY A 584 60.51 110.84 -82.39
C GLY A 584 61.84 110.12 -82.21
N TYR A 585 61.90 109.11 -81.33
CA TYR A 585 63.05 108.20 -81.22
C TYR A 585 62.65 106.77 -81.61
N ASP A 586 63.58 106.04 -82.22
CA ASP A 586 63.36 104.64 -82.55
C ASP A 586 63.58 103.74 -81.33
N PHE A 587 62.57 102.95 -80.98
CA PHE A 587 62.64 101.88 -79.99
C PHE A 587 62.42 100.56 -80.70
N GLU A 588 63.51 99.89 -81.06
CA GLU A 588 63.48 98.53 -81.58
C GLU A 588 63.70 97.53 -80.45
N LEU A 589 62.82 96.55 -80.30
CA LEU A 589 62.95 95.52 -79.24
C LEU A 589 64.25 94.70 -79.34
N ARG A 590 64.91 94.74 -80.50
CA ARG A 590 66.14 94.01 -80.82
C ARG A 590 67.39 94.67 -80.23
N THR A 591 67.40 96.00 -80.15
CA THR A 591 68.53 96.82 -79.71
C THR A 591 68.25 97.56 -78.40
N ALA A 592 66.99 97.61 -77.96
CA ALA A 592 66.57 98.14 -76.67
C ALA A 592 67.30 97.49 -75.50
N ARG A 593 68.05 98.30 -74.76
CA ARG A 593 68.83 97.93 -73.59
C ARG A 593 68.33 98.68 -72.34
N SER A 594 68.53 98.08 -71.17
CA SER A 594 68.30 98.74 -69.87
C SER A 594 69.32 99.86 -69.64
N ASP A 595 69.13 100.66 -68.58
CA ASP A 595 70.14 101.63 -68.12
C ASP A 595 71.50 100.98 -67.77
N TYR A 596 71.51 99.65 -67.55
CA TYR A 596 72.71 98.83 -67.31
C TYR A 596 73.25 98.15 -68.58
N GLY A 597 72.67 98.45 -69.76
CA GLY A 597 73.11 97.91 -71.05
C GLY A 597 72.54 96.53 -71.40
N GLU A 598 71.63 95.97 -70.62
CA GLU A 598 71.10 94.59 -70.76
C GLU A 598 69.90 94.54 -71.72
N THR A 599 69.83 93.59 -72.64
CA THR A 599 68.62 93.41 -73.47
C THR A 599 67.52 92.67 -72.72
N LEU A 600 66.24 92.90 -73.07
CA LEU A 600 65.10 92.24 -72.43
C LEU A 600 65.19 90.70 -72.49
N ILE A 601 65.75 90.15 -73.57
CA ILE A 601 65.97 88.70 -73.71
C ILE A 601 67.08 88.18 -72.79
N GLN A 602 68.15 88.96 -72.55
CA GLN A 602 69.18 88.60 -71.56
C GLN A 602 68.56 88.50 -70.15
N ILE A 603 67.75 89.50 -69.74
CA ILE A 603 67.08 89.49 -68.43
C ILE A 603 66.11 88.30 -68.31
N ALA A 604 65.25 88.06 -69.31
CA ALA A 604 64.31 86.93 -69.29
C ALA A 604 65.03 85.57 -69.11
N CYS A 605 66.14 85.40 -69.83
CA CYS A 605 66.93 84.17 -69.84
C CYS A 605 67.84 84.00 -68.62
N TRP A 606 68.29 85.09 -68.00
CA TRP A 606 69.00 85.04 -66.72
C TRP A 606 68.05 84.76 -65.54
N TRP A 607 66.90 85.43 -65.48
CA TRP A 607 66.05 85.39 -64.29
C TRP A 607 65.13 84.16 -64.23
N GLY A 608 64.82 83.54 -65.38
CA GLY A 608 64.46 82.12 -65.45
C GLY A 608 63.31 81.72 -64.54
N HIS A 609 62.25 82.52 -64.53
CA HIS A 609 61.12 82.51 -63.58
C HIS A 609 60.44 81.17 -63.34
N GLU A 610 61.03 80.41 -62.43
CA GLU A 610 60.38 79.35 -61.69
C GLU A 610 59.27 79.97 -60.83
N SER A 611 58.06 80.01 -61.37
CA SER A 611 56.90 80.59 -60.70
C SER A 611 56.58 79.79 -59.44
N ALA A 612 57.00 80.31 -58.28
CA ALA A 612 56.73 79.73 -56.98
C ALA A 612 55.25 79.93 -56.56
N ASP A 613 54.36 79.22 -57.26
CA ASP A 613 52.95 78.98 -56.92
C ASP A 613 52.43 77.75 -57.72
N VAL A 614 51.30 77.21 -57.29
CA VAL A 614 50.50 76.15 -57.92
C VAL A 614 51.15 74.75 -57.97
N SER A 615 50.80 73.96 -56.96
CA SER A 615 50.78 72.50 -57.02
C SER A 615 49.86 72.00 -58.14
N GLY A 616 50.38 71.92 -59.37
CA GLY A 616 49.62 71.51 -60.55
C GLY A 616 50.53 71.07 -61.69
N TRP A 617 50.88 69.78 -61.73
CA TRP A 617 51.79 69.17 -62.70
C TRP A 617 51.22 69.18 -64.14
N ARG A 618 51.30 70.35 -64.82
CA ARG A 618 51.38 70.48 -66.29
C ARG A 618 51.58 71.92 -66.79
N CYS A 619 51.14 72.94 -66.05
CA CYS A 619 51.22 74.33 -66.53
C CYS A 619 52.62 74.97 -66.40
N LEU A 620 53.49 74.42 -65.53
CA LEU A 620 54.81 74.98 -65.20
C LEU A 620 55.81 75.03 -66.38
N VAL A 621 55.54 74.30 -67.47
CA VAL A 621 56.44 74.20 -68.64
C VAL A 621 56.25 75.35 -69.63
N LEU A 622 55.04 75.93 -69.69
CA LEU A 622 54.63 76.82 -70.78
C LEU A 622 54.94 78.30 -70.54
N ALA A 623 54.69 78.84 -69.34
CA ALA A 623 54.79 80.28 -69.08
C ALA A 623 56.19 80.86 -69.38
N LEU A 624 57.24 80.15 -68.94
CA LEU A 624 58.64 80.51 -69.20
C LEU A 624 59.01 80.41 -70.68
N GLN A 625 58.54 79.33 -71.35
CA GLN A 625 58.76 79.12 -72.78
C GLN A 625 58.10 80.23 -73.60
N HIS A 626 56.88 80.66 -73.23
CA HIS A 626 56.16 81.73 -73.92
C HIS A 626 56.83 83.10 -73.80
N LEU A 627 57.42 83.46 -72.65
CA LEU A 627 58.07 84.76 -72.50
C LEU A 627 59.32 84.88 -73.40
N VAL A 628 60.19 83.86 -73.37
CA VAL A 628 61.41 83.85 -74.19
C VAL A 628 61.07 83.66 -75.67
N ALA A 629 60.08 82.81 -76.02
CA ALA A 629 59.62 82.64 -77.39
C ALA A 629 59.02 83.94 -77.96
N PHE A 630 58.22 84.69 -77.19
CA PHE A 630 57.68 85.98 -77.60
C PHE A 630 58.79 86.98 -77.96
N LEU A 631 59.81 87.13 -77.10
CA LEU A 631 60.94 88.02 -77.37
C LEU A 631 61.77 87.56 -78.59
N LEU A 632 61.86 86.26 -78.84
CA LEU A 632 62.50 85.68 -80.04
C LEU A 632 61.67 85.83 -81.33
N GLU A 633 60.34 85.88 -81.22
CA GLU A 633 59.42 86.06 -82.37
C GLU A 633 59.35 87.51 -82.84
N GLU A 634 59.26 88.46 -81.90
CA GLU A 634 59.47 89.89 -82.20
C GLU A 634 60.94 90.20 -82.62
N GLY A 635 61.84 89.22 -82.39
CA GLY A 635 63.09 89.06 -83.13
C GLY A 635 64.35 89.55 -82.42
N ALA A 636 64.39 89.50 -81.09
CA ALA A 636 65.60 89.77 -80.32
C ALA A 636 66.76 88.81 -80.68
N TYR A 637 67.99 89.31 -80.69
CA TYR A 637 69.15 88.59 -81.23
C TYR A 637 69.82 87.71 -80.16
N VAL A 638 69.97 86.40 -80.42
CA VAL A 638 70.54 85.43 -79.46
C VAL A 638 72.07 85.51 -79.40
N HIS A 639 72.71 85.98 -80.46
CA HIS A 639 74.16 86.09 -80.59
C HIS A 639 74.72 87.40 -79.99
N ASP A 640 73.87 88.26 -79.43
CA ASP A 640 74.30 89.49 -78.77
C ASP A 640 75.11 89.16 -77.50
N VAL A 641 76.42 89.32 -77.62
CA VAL A 641 77.40 89.13 -76.56
C VAL A 641 77.23 90.24 -75.51
N ASP A 642 77.28 89.89 -74.23
CA ASP A 642 77.30 90.88 -73.14
C ASP A 642 78.48 91.86 -73.31
N SER A 643 78.18 93.15 -73.24
CA SER A 643 79.13 94.23 -73.46
C SER A 643 79.87 94.69 -72.20
N HIS A 644 79.37 94.34 -70.99
CA HIS A 644 79.86 94.95 -69.75
C HIS A 644 80.64 94.00 -68.83
N CYS A 645 80.32 92.70 -68.77
CA CYS A 645 80.83 91.84 -67.70
C CYS A 645 81.72 90.67 -68.14
N ASN A 646 81.43 89.91 -69.22
CA ASN A 646 82.18 88.66 -69.47
C ASN A 646 82.31 88.10 -70.90
N LYS A 647 81.79 88.74 -71.94
CA LYS A 647 81.82 88.21 -73.33
C LYS A 647 81.20 86.82 -73.56
N PHE A 648 80.41 86.28 -72.62
CA PHE A 648 79.65 85.06 -72.86
C PHE A 648 78.46 85.32 -73.81
N SER A 649 78.06 84.30 -74.55
CA SER A 649 76.79 84.34 -75.30
C SER A 649 75.64 83.93 -74.40
N LEU A 650 74.44 84.42 -74.71
CA LEU A 650 73.21 84.26 -73.94
C LEU A 650 72.91 82.79 -73.56
N LEU A 651 73.24 81.85 -74.44
CA LEU A 651 73.09 80.40 -74.22
C LEU A 651 73.95 79.85 -73.05
N HIS A 652 75.14 80.41 -72.81
CA HIS A 652 76.03 79.98 -71.73
C HIS A 652 75.45 80.33 -70.35
N ASP A 653 74.87 81.51 -70.20
CA ASP A 653 74.31 81.95 -68.92
C ASP A 653 73.06 81.16 -68.54
N VAL A 654 72.21 80.84 -69.52
CA VAL A 654 71.04 79.96 -69.34
C VAL A 654 71.47 78.56 -68.91
N ALA A 655 72.46 77.98 -69.60
CA ALA A 655 73.00 76.66 -69.26
C ALA A 655 73.61 76.65 -67.85
N ARG A 656 74.33 77.71 -67.47
CA ARG A 656 74.94 77.87 -66.14
C ARG A 656 73.93 77.96 -65.00
N ARG A 657 72.68 78.39 -65.25
CA ARG A 657 71.59 78.39 -64.27
C ARG A 657 70.70 77.14 -64.31
N GLY A 658 70.95 76.21 -65.23
CA GLY A 658 70.24 74.91 -65.29
C GLY A 658 68.83 74.95 -65.88
N HIS A 659 68.43 76.06 -66.54
CA HIS A 659 67.10 76.20 -67.14
C HIS A 659 66.96 75.42 -68.46
N GLU A 660 66.89 74.08 -68.38
CA GLU A 660 66.95 73.14 -69.51
C GLU A 660 66.00 73.50 -70.68
N GLN A 661 64.76 73.88 -70.38
CA GLN A 661 63.75 74.25 -71.39
C GLN A 661 64.14 75.53 -72.15
N VAL A 662 64.79 76.48 -71.48
CA VAL A 662 65.24 77.74 -72.09
C VAL A 662 66.50 77.50 -72.93
N VAL A 663 67.42 76.63 -72.49
CA VAL A 663 68.55 76.16 -73.34
C VAL A 663 67.99 75.55 -74.63
N ARG A 664 66.98 74.69 -74.52
CA ARG A 664 66.31 74.05 -75.66
C ARG A 664 65.64 75.06 -76.60
N ALA A 665 64.94 76.05 -76.05
CA ALA A 665 64.28 77.10 -76.84
C ALA A 665 65.26 78.02 -77.59
N CYS A 666 66.40 78.37 -76.97
CA CYS A 666 67.44 79.16 -77.62
C CYS A 666 68.24 78.34 -78.65
N ALA A 667 68.58 77.08 -78.35
CA ALA A 667 69.36 76.23 -79.24
C ALA A 667 68.66 75.95 -80.59
N VAL A 668 67.33 75.80 -80.58
CA VAL A 668 66.51 75.55 -81.80
C VAL A 668 66.48 76.74 -82.79
N ARG A 669 67.02 77.91 -82.41
CA ARG A 669 67.21 79.08 -83.30
C ARG A 669 68.69 79.43 -83.55
N VAL A 670 69.62 78.63 -83.06
CA VAL A 670 71.09 78.79 -83.22
C VAL A 670 71.68 77.78 -84.21
N CYS A 671 70.90 76.77 -84.60
CA CYS A 671 71.16 75.85 -85.70
C CYS A 671 70.15 76.09 -86.84
#